data_AF-A0A3A2HW08-F1
#
_entry.id   AF-A0A3A2HW08-F1
#
_cell.length_a   1.000
_cell.length_b   1.000
_cell.length_c   1.000
_cell.angle_alpha   90.00
_cell.angle_beta   90.00
_cell.angle_gamma   90.00
#
_symmetry.space_group_name_H-M   'P 1'
#
loop_
_entity.id
_entity.type
_entity.pdbx_description
1 polymer ?
#
loop_
_entity_poly.entity_id
_entity_poly.type
_entity_poly.pdbx_seq_one_letter_code
_entity_poly.pdbx_strand_id
1 'polypeptide(L)'
;MDKLRRYKWKVLILFVMIVLFLPLFFLLSKKPLVSDVYINPKEVKDAVDKYQYVSGVIFGLEDEIEVEISGEKLTSIFKAASHLTPNMNFEIKVSHYGAVVLGTLDLSGFINNRYVNVSCFIIPDGNNAIDSCQVGGIYVPGSLVEFGVSVFLKIVFDSGVNDIFEQFIKSIEIEDNTLRLRAIKNGDLKNYIKSGLSDISSFIKSFSSRYNNKIDPDVIGSYLEFMLESDVIMSKRKLSLSEIFNVVFQHAKERSRISDARKENEYALWAVAMAFANHRFAELIDADTYSIGTKLSNLSSKTASLNNRNDLALHFLYSAIIERVGSEAIANNMGELKELFDANQDGSGFDISDLAADIAGARFSNFISSRKINAVHSQNLLIASHSEALFFPNVNRHRSITSEDFEKVIGSTENEEYTKTIEKLQAEVQALTLYQNSSLDDLSRNKSLAIIDTIPWASNGVWLAVDTHIHTKHSDGGHSIEQIANKAVSYGCDAIAITDHSDGDLHAGSLDYFLEIEAIDRAFPTLSIISGLEWNLPPYEGREHATLLFPEGHTAAMIASQFRRQFDDYRNPNNPFSSVRDGLKWLESSFDSYPVLPAVFYNHPSRKVDSFEETLRNLEDWAKENSVFLGFSGAPGHQRVPGDKIGSYFHKFKTHDRWDPVVSEVGGVWDNLLGKGKLLWGARAPSDFHGTRGDYWPCQFSETRVYSRDNSINGVIEALRKGSFFASHGKVVRDLKFELKHDKLERPAIMGETVPISGVEKLTVNIELTLNELNWKGKPTKLEQVELIVISNETVTSQVFDVEDYKIGHRIVMSVPVLAVGGDMAIRLRGRSFQPINGDYMFYTNPIMVRAIDETN
;
A
#
# COMPACT_ATOMS: atom_id res chain seq x y z
N MET A 1 37.68 -14.88 30.66
CA MET A 1 37.07 -13.58 31.04
C MET A 1 35.96 -13.13 30.10
N ASP A 2 35.99 -13.45 28.79
CA ASP A 2 34.96 -13.01 27.83
C ASP A 2 33.54 -13.58 28.02
N LYS A 3 33.40 -14.84 28.49
CA LYS A 3 32.08 -15.40 28.78
C LYS A 3 31.34 -14.64 29.89
N LEU A 4 32.08 -14.14 30.90
CA LEU A 4 31.51 -13.35 31.99
C LEU A 4 31.07 -11.95 31.51
N ARG A 5 31.80 -11.36 30.55
CA ARG A 5 31.50 -10.04 29.98
C ARG A 5 30.26 -10.09 29.07
N ARG A 6 30.13 -11.14 28.23
CA ARG A 6 28.92 -11.37 27.41
C ARG A 6 27.68 -11.67 28.25
N TYR A 7 27.83 -12.38 29.37
CA TYR A 7 26.73 -12.62 30.32
C TYR A 7 26.28 -11.31 30.99
N LYS A 8 27.21 -10.49 31.46
CA LYS A 8 26.91 -9.17 32.05
C LYS A 8 26.19 -8.23 31.07
N TRP A 9 26.55 -8.26 29.78
CA TRP A 9 25.89 -7.47 28.74
C TRP A 9 24.47 -7.94 28.45
N LYS A 10 24.22 -9.26 28.40
CA LYS A 10 22.85 -9.80 28.26
C LYS A 10 21.97 -9.45 29.46
N VAL A 11 22.51 -9.53 30.67
CA VAL A 11 21.81 -9.12 31.90
C VAL A 11 21.55 -7.62 31.91
N LEU A 12 22.49 -6.80 31.43
CA LEU A 12 22.31 -5.35 31.33
C LEU A 12 21.23 -4.98 30.30
N ILE A 13 21.21 -5.61 29.12
CA ILE A 13 20.18 -5.38 28.11
C ILE A 13 18.81 -5.82 28.62
N LEU A 14 18.72 -6.99 29.27
CA LEU A 14 17.49 -7.45 29.89
C LEU A 14 17.03 -6.48 31.00
N PHE A 15 17.96 -6.00 31.82
CA PHE A 15 17.67 -5.01 32.87
C PHE A 15 17.21 -3.67 32.27
N VAL A 16 17.84 -3.18 31.21
CA VAL A 16 17.44 -1.94 30.52
C VAL A 16 16.07 -2.11 29.86
N MET A 17 15.78 -3.24 29.22
CA MET A 17 14.45 -3.52 28.69
C MET A 17 13.41 -3.60 29.82
N ILE A 18 13.71 -4.31 30.91
CA ILE A 18 12.82 -4.37 32.07
C ILE A 18 12.57 -2.97 32.63
N VAL A 19 13.59 -2.13 32.76
CA VAL A 19 13.47 -0.74 33.27
C VAL A 19 12.69 0.15 32.30
N LEU A 20 12.84 -0.02 30.98
CA LEU A 20 12.10 0.74 29.97
C LEU A 20 10.63 0.28 29.83
N PHE A 21 10.34 -1.00 30.02
CA PHE A 21 8.99 -1.56 29.91
C PHE A 21 8.23 -1.62 31.25
N LEU A 22 8.92 -1.52 32.40
CA LEU A 22 8.28 -1.47 33.73
C LEU A 22 7.22 -0.36 33.84
N PRO A 23 7.49 0.90 33.40
CA PRO A 23 6.50 1.98 33.47
C PRO A 23 5.25 1.67 32.64
N LEU A 24 5.43 1.02 31.47
CA LEU A 24 4.31 0.60 30.62
C LEU A 24 3.38 -0.38 31.33
N PHE A 25 3.92 -1.26 32.19
CA PHE A 25 3.10 -2.16 33.00
C PHE A 25 2.20 -1.39 33.98
N PHE A 26 2.72 -0.31 34.59
CA PHE A 26 1.95 0.51 35.54
C PHE A 26 0.89 1.38 34.85
N LEU A 27 1.00 1.65 33.55
CA LEU A 27 -0.04 2.38 32.80
C LEU A 27 -1.30 1.54 32.56
N LEU A 28 -1.17 0.21 32.53
CA LEU A 28 -2.25 -0.70 32.15
C LEU A 28 -3.09 -1.15 33.35
N SER A 29 -4.40 -1.04 33.20
CA SER A 29 -5.42 -1.49 34.15
C SER A 29 -6.21 -2.69 33.61
N LYS A 30 -6.73 -3.53 34.50
CA LYS A 30 -7.57 -4.70 34.15
C LYS A 30 -9.07 -4.37 34.04
N LYS A 31 -9.46 -3.21 34.55
CA LYS A 31 -10.85 -2.74 34.57
C LYS A 31 -10.88 -1.29 34.10
N PRO A 32 -11.91 -0.89 33.35
CA PRO A 32 -12.11 0.50 32.99
C PRO A 32 -12.43 1.32 34.26
N LEU A 33 -11.99 2.58 34.28
CA LEU A 33 -12.37 3.54 35.32
C LEU A 33 -13.73 4.16 35.02
N VAL A 34 -14.01 4.39 33.74
CA VAL A 34 -15.29 4.84 33.20
C VAL A 34 -15.83 3.74 32.31
N SER A 35 -16.98 3.16 32.70
CA SER A 35 -17.68 2.14 31.92
C SER A 35 -18.35 2.74 30.67
N ASP A 36 -19.13 1.94 29.95
CA ASP A 36 -19.88 2.41 28.78
C ASP A 36 -20.76 3.61 29.14
N VAL A 37 -20.65 4.65 28.32
CA VAL A 37 -21.33 5.93 28.53
C VAL A 37 -22.50 6.02 27.56
N TYR A 38 -23.71 6.03 28.10
CA TYR A 38 -24.94 6.19 27.33
C TYR A 38 -25.43 7.63 27.35
N ILE A 39 -26.02 8.05 26.24
CA ILE A 39 -26.52 9.40 26.02
C ILE A 39 -28.00 9.36 25.59
N ASN A 40 -28.74 10.40 25.95
CA ASN A 40 -30.15 10.57 25.57
C ASN A 40 -30.38 11.89 24.80
N PRO A 41 -31.53 12.07 24.12
CA PRO A 41 -31.83 13.26 23.33
C PRO A 41 -31.62 14.59 24.05
N LYS A 42 -32.04 14.68 25.32
CA LYS A 42 -31.91 15.90 26.13
C LYS A 42 -30.44 16.23 26.39
N GLU A 43 -29.63 15.23 26.74
CA GLU A 43 -28.19 15.40 26.94
C GLU A 43 -27.47 15.82 25.65
N VAL A 44 -27.89 15.29 24.49
CA VAL A 44 -27.37 15.76 23.19
C VAL A 44 -27.74 17.22 22.95
N LYS A 45 -29.01 17.60 23.15
CA LYS A 45 -29.46 18.99 23.02
C LYS A 45 -28.68 19.93 23.94
N ASP A 46 -28.48 19.51 25.18
CA ASP A 46 -27.70 20.26 26.17
C ASP A 46 -26.24 20.48 25.74
N ALA A 47 -25.60 19.47 25.15
CA ALA A 47 -24.25 19.58 24.63
C ALA A 47 -24.19 20.52 23.41
N VAL A 48 -25.13 20.41 22.47
CA VAL A 48 -25.20 21.23 21.26
C VAL A 48 -25.50 22.70 21.59
N ASP A 49 -26.53 22.96 22.41
CA ASP A 49 -26.91 24.31 22.83
C ASP A 49 -25.75 24.97 23.56
N LYS A 50 -25.03 24.22 24.40
CA LYS A 50 -23.89 24.78 25.13
C LYS A 50 -22.68 25.03 24.23
N TYR A 51 -22.40 24.15 23.28
CA TYR A 51 -21.39 24.40 22.26
C TYR A 51 -21.71 25.68 21.46
N GLN A 52 -22.95 25.85 21.02
CA GLN A 52 -23.39 27.06 20.30
C GLN A 52 -23.24 28.32 21.14
N TYR A 53 -23.60 28.26 22.43
CA TYR A 53 -23.37 29.36 23.36
C TYR A 53 -21.88 29.70 23.46
N VAL A 54 -21.02 28.71 23.75
CA VAL A 54 -19.58 28.93 23.94
C VAL A 54 -18.94 29.48 22.67
N SER A 55 -19.23 28.89 21.51
CA SER A 55 -18.79 29.38 20.21
C SER A 55 -19.26 30.82 19.97
N GLY A 56 -20.53 31.13 20.24
CA GLY A 56 -21.08 32.48 20.11
C GLY A 56 -20.35 33.53 20.96
N VAL A 57 -19.97 33.20 22.20
CA VAL A 57 -19.21 34.12 23.06
C VAL A 57 -17.75 34.26 22.56
N ILE A 58 -17.09 33.15 22.19
CA ILE A 58 -15.70 33.17 21.69
C ILE A 58 -15.58 33.95 20.37
N PHE A 59 -16.51 33.77 19.43
CA PHE A 59 -16.48 34.44 18.12
C PHE A 59 -17.30 35.73 18.08
N GLY A 60 -17.94 36.10 19.19
CA GLY A 60 -18.66 37.36 19.34
C GLY A 60 -17.77 38.59 19.25
N LEU A 61 -18.39 39.78 19.24
CA LEU A 61 -17.68 41.05 19.13
C LEU A 61 -17.07 41.54 20.46
N GLU A 62 -17.47 40.97 21.59
CA GLU A 62 -16.99 41.36 22.92
C GLU A 62 -15.56 40.90 23.16
N ASP A 63 -14.76 41.73 23.83
CA ASP A 63 -13.35 41.47 24.09
C ASP A 63 -13.12 40.51 25.26
N GLU A 64 -14.02 40.55 26.25
CA GLU A 64 -14.02 39.66 27.41
C GLU A 64 -14.93 38.47 27.13
N ILE A 65 -14.43 37.28 27.46
CA ILE A 65 -15.16 36.02 27.31
C ILE A 65 -15.41 35.48 28.71
N GLU A 66 -16.68 35.36 29.08
CA GLU A 66 -17.10 34.67 30.28
C GLU A 66 -18.03 33.51 29.90
N VAL A 67 -17.62 32.30 30.28
CA VAL A 67 -18.35 31.07 30.00
C VAL A 67 -18.69 30.39 31.32
N GLU A 68 -19.99 30.28 31.59
CA GLU A 68 -20.51 29.59 32.77
C GLU A 68 -21.16 28.27 32.34
N ILE A 69 -20.72 27.14 32.90
CA ILE A 69 -21.24 25.81 32.57
C ILE A 69 -21.54 25.01 33.83
N SER A 70 -22.81 24.63 34.04
CA SER A 70 -23.17 23.79 35.18
C SER A 70 -22.61 22.37 35.03
N GLY A 71 -22.39 21.69 36.15
CA GLY A 71 -21.87 20.31 36.17
C GLY A 71 -22.72 19.32 35.37
N GLU A 72 -24.06 19.48 35.35
CA GLU A 72 -24.97 18.65 34.55
C GLU A 72 -24.74 18.84 33.03
N LYS A 73 -24.57 20.09 32.58
CA LYS A 73 -24.31 20.40 31.17
C LYS A 73 -22.90 19.97 30.77
N LEU A 74 -21.90 20.13 31.65
CA LEU A 74 -20.55 19.60 31.44
C LEU A 74 -20.56 18.07 31.30
N THR A 75 -21.34 17.38 32.13
CA THR A 75 -21.51 15.92 32.02
C THR A 75 -22.06 15.55 30.64
N SER A 76 -23.07 16.27 30.15
CA SER A 76 -23.67 16.05 28.83
C SER A 76 -22.66 16.24 27.69
N ILE A 77 -21.78 17.25 27.77
CA ILE A 77 -20.69 17.47 26.81
C ILE A 77 -19.70 16.28 26.82
N PHE A 78 -19.31 15.81 28.01
CA PHE A 78 -18.38 14.68 28.15
C PHE A 78 -19.00 13.36 27.65
N LYS A 79 -20.31 13.16 27.84
CA LYS A 79 -21.04 12.03 27.25
C LYS A 79 -21.04 12.09 25.73
N ALA A 80 -21.34 13.26 25.14
CA ALA A 80 -21.31 13.43 23.69
C ALA A 80 -19.90 13.23 23.12
N ALA A 81 -18.87 13.72 23.82
CA ALA A 81 -17.47 13.49 23.45
C ALA A 81 -17.11 12.00 23.51
N SER A 82 -17.51 11.28 24.56
CA SER A 82 -17.31 9.82 24.68
C SER A 82 -17.97 9.07 23.54
N HIS A 83 -19.20 9.47 23.17
CA HIS A 83 -19.93 8.91 22.04
C HIS A 83 -19.19 9.12 20.72
N LEU A 84 -18.49 10.24 20.53
CA LEU A 84 -17.73 10.55 19.31
C LEU A 84 -16.31 9.96 19.26
N THR A 85 -15.78 9.42 20.36
CA THR A 85 -14.39 8.93 20.42
C THR A 85 -14.34 7.41 20.60
N PRO A 86 -14.22 6.64 19.52
CA PRO A 86 -14.18 5.18 19.60
C PRO A 86 -13.06 4.70 20.53
N ASN A 87 -13.39 3.81 21.47
CA ASN A 87 -12.51 3.25 22.51
C ASN A 87 -12.10 4.22 23.62
N MET A 88 -12.69 5.42 23.71
CA MET A 88 -12.40 6.37 24.80
C MET A 88 -13.69 6.83 25.47
N ASN A 89 -13.78 6.58 26.78
CA ASN A 89 -14.88 7.06 27.61
C ASN A 89 -14.38 8.12 28.59
N PHE A 90 -15.14 9.20 28.73
CA PHE A 90 -14.84 10.31 29.61
C PHE A 90 -16.04 10.62 30.51
N GLU A 91 -15.74 10.99 31.76
CA GLU A 91 -16.75 11.44 32.71
C GLU A 91 -16.17 12.63 33.48
N ILE A 92 -17.02 13.61 33.80
CA ILE A 92 -16.64 14.72 34.67
C ILE A 92 -17.61 14.80 35.84
N LYS A 93 -17.07 14.99 37.05
CA LYS A 93 -17.84 15.21 38.28
C LYS A 93 -17.46 16.56 38.85
N VAL A 94 -18.42 17.47 38.93
CA VAL A 94 -18.22 18.83 39.47
C VAL A 94 -18.93 18.93 40.82
N SER A 95 -18.25 19.51 41.80
CA SER A 95 -18.77 19.77 43.14
C SER A 95 -18.30 21.15 43.63
N HIS A 96 -18.85 21.62 44.75
CA HIS A 96 -18.38 22.85 45.40
C HIS A 96 -16.88 22.82 45.79
N TYR A 97 -16.27 21.64 45.94
CA TYR A 97 -14.87 21.50 46.34
C TYR A 97 -13.88 21.40 45.16
N GLY A 98 -14.39 21.30 43.93
CA GLY A 98 -13.56 21.05 42.75
C GLY A 98 -14.24 20.13 41.74
N ALA A 99 -13.52 19.84 40.65
CA ALA A 99 -13.95 18.91 39.61
C ALA A 99 -12.97 17.75 39.44
N VAL A 100 -13.49 16.59 39.04
CA VAL A 100 -12.68 15.42 38.69
C VAL A 100 -13.03 15.00 37.27
N VAL A 101 -12.02 14.94 36.41
CA VAL A 101 -12.12 14.41 35.06
C VAL A 101 -11.60 12.98 35.06
N LEU A 102 -12.42 12.03 34.63
CA LEU A 102 -12.11 10.62 34.51
C LEU A 102 -12.09 10.26 33.03
N GLY A 103 -11.12 9.44 32.63
CA GLY A 103 -10.96 8.95 31.27
C GLY A 103 -10.58 7.48 31.28
N THR A 104 -11.02 6.74 30.27
CA THR A 104 -10.62 5.35 30.03
C THR A 104 -10.40 5.15 28.55
N LEU A 105 -9.19 4.75 28.18
CA LEU A 105 -8.86 4.26 26.84
C LEU A 105 -8.91 2.73 26.86
N ASP A 106 -9.81 2.15 26.09
CA ASP A 106 -9.92 0.71 25.90
C ASP A 106 -8.88 0.23 24.88
N LEU A 107 -7.99 -0.66 25.31
CA LEU A 107 -6.96 -1.29 24.49
C LEU A 107 -7.25 -2.76 24.22
N SER A 108 -8.45 -3.25 24.53
CA SER A 108 -8.81 -4.67 24.47
C SER A 108 -8.58 -5.30 23.10
N GLY A 109 -8.71 -4.53 22.01
CA GLY A 109 -8.41 -4.98 20.64
C GLY A 109 -6.91 -5.19 20.34
N PHE A 110 -6.01 -4.59 21.13
CA PHE A 110 -4.55 -4.68 20.94
C PHE A 110 -3.85 -5.48 22.04
N ILE A 111 -4.36 -5.40 23.27
CA ILE A 111 -3.81 -6.04 24.46
C ILE A 111 -4.97 -6.62 25.27
N ASN A 112 -5.03 -7.95 25.31
CA ASN A 112 -6.14 -8.74 25.87
C ASN A 112 -6.73 -8.17 27.17
N ASN A 113 -7.89 -7.50 27.04
CA ASN A 113 -8.68 -6.90 28.11
C ASN A 113 -7.86 -5.98 29.04
N ARG A 114 -7.31 -4.90 28.46
CA ARG A 114 -6.51 -3.89 29.15
C ARG A 114 -7.00 -2.49 28.82
N TYR A 115 -6.85 -1.61 29.80
CA TYR A 115 -7.32 -0.22 29.75
C TYR A 115 -6.21 0.71 30.21
N VAL A 116 -6.20 1.95 29.71
CA VAL A 116 -5.44 3.04 30.32
C VAL A 116 -6.43 3.99 30.95
N ASN A 117 -6.39 4.06 32.27
CA ASN A 117 -7.28 4.92 33.05
C ASN A 117 -6.59 6.23 33.37
N VAL A 118 -7.32 7.33 33.28
CA VAL A 118 -6.85 8.68 33.63
C VAL A 118 -7.81 9.28 34.64
N SER A 119 -7.31 9.87 35.71
CA SER A 119 -8.12 10.68 36.63
C SER A 119 -7.37 11.96 36.99
N CYS A 120 -7.98 13.12 36.71
CA CYS A 120 -7.40 14.43 36.96
C CYS A 120 -8.26 15.23 37.93
N PHE A 121 -7.64 15.80 38.97
CA PHE A 121 -8.29 16.66 39.94
C PHE A 121 -8.07 18.12 39.57
N ILE A 122 -9.17 18.87 39.49
CA ILE A 122 -9.21 20.30 39.20
C ILE A 122 -9.65 21.00 40.47
N ILE A 123 -8.73 21.72 41.09
CA ILE A 123 -8.95 22.48 42.34
C ILE A 123 -8.41 23.88 42.10
N PRO A 124 -9.27 24.92 42.09
CA PRO A 124 -8.81 26.30 41.91
C PRO A 124 -7.99 26.77 43.13
N ASP A 125 -6.66 26.72 43.06
CA ASP A 125 -5.75 27.20 44.14
C ASP A 125 -4.84 28.37 43.67
N GLY A 126 -5.34 29.17 42.72
CA GLY A 126 -4.75 30.45 42.29
C GLY A 126 -3.45 30.40 41.46
N ASN A 127 -2.70 29.30 41.43
CA ASN A 127 -1.46 29.16 40.65
C ASN A 127 -1.53 28.15 39.49
N ASN A 128 -2.17 26.99 39.71
CA ASN A 128 -2.45 25.98 38.69
C ASN A 128 -3.92 25.58 38.84
N ALA A 129 -4.59 25.24 37.75
CA ALA A 129 -5.98 24.80 37.80
C ALA A 129 -6.11 23.29 37.90
N ILE A 130 -5.13 22.55 37.37
CA ILE A 130 -5.00 21.11 37.58
C ILE A 130 -4.09 20.91 38.79
N ASP A 131 -4.59 20.24 39.83
CA ASP A 131 -3.79 19.86 41.00
C ASP A 131 -2.87 18.69 40.64
N SER A 132 -3.48 17.61 40.15
CA SER A 132 -2.79 16.37 39.83
C SER A 132 -3.58 15.47 38.91
N CYS A 133 -2.87 14.62 38.16
CA CYS A 133 -3.46 13.53 37.38
C CYS A 133 -2.83 12.20 37.74
N GLN A 134 -3.61 11.13 37.66
CA GLN A 134 -3.14 9.76 37.73
C GLN A 134 -3.41 9.08 36.39
N VAL A 135 -2.37 8.52 35.78
CA VAL A 135 -2.44 7.74 34.53
C VAL A 135 -2.06 6.30 34.87
N GLY A 136 -3.04 5.40 34.89
CA GLY A 136 -2.90 4.05 35.44
C GLY A 136 -2.43 4.10 36.91
N GLY A 137 -1.25 3.56 37.18
CA GLY A 137 -0.58 3.59 38.48
C GLY A 137 0.40 4.76 38.65
N ILE A 138 0.53 5.67 37.68
CA ILE A 138 1.52 6.75 37.68
C ILE A 138 0.86 8.07 38.08
N TYR A 139 1.42 8.73 39.08
CA TYR A 139 1.00 10.07 39.50
C TYR A 139 1.80 11.14 38.75
N VAL A 140 1.10 12.13 38.19
CA VAL A 140 1.64 13.24 37.42
C VAL A 140 1.22 14.56 38.09
N PRO A 141 2.18 15.37 38.58
CA PRO A 141 1.90 16.70 39.11
C PRO A 141 1.21 17.61 38.09
N GLY A 142 0.25 18.43 38.52
CA GLY A 142 -0.56 19.28 37.64
C GLY A 142 0.23 20.23 36.73
N SER A 143 1.35 20.79 37.19
CA SER A 143 2.20 21.65 36.37
C SER A 143 2.80 20.95 35.14
N LEU A 144 3.11 19.65 35.25
CA LEU A 144 3.57 18.85 34.11
C LEU A 144 2.41 18.51 33.16
N VAL A 145 1.21 18.33 33.69
CA VAL A 145 0.00 18.12 32.90
C VAL A 145 -0.31 19.37 32.08
N GLU A 146 -0.36 20.55 32.72
CA GLU A 146 -0.62 21.83 32.05
C GLU A 146 0.45 22.16 31.00
N PHE A 147 1.73 21.88 31.28
CA PHE A 147 2.79 21.99 30.28
C PHE A 147 2.53 21.09 29.07
N GLY A 148 2.19 19.82 29.30
CA GLY A 148 1.85 18.88 28.23
C GLY A 148 0.66 19.33 27.40
N VAL A 149 -0.39 19.83 28.06
CA VAL A 149 -1.59 20.38 27.39
C VAL A 149 -1.23 21.60 26.54
N SER A 150 -0.45 22.56 27.05
CA SER A 150 0.00 23.73 26.27
C SER A 150 0.83 23.32 25.04
N VAL A 151 1.73 22.34 25.17
CA VAL A 151 2.49 21.83 24.02
C VAL A 151 1.57 21.18 22.99
N PHE A 152 0.61 20.37 23.43
CA PHE A 152 -0.37 19.74 22.55
C PHE A 152 -1.24 20.77 21.82
N LEU A 153 -1.78 21.76 22.52
CA LEU A 153 -2.63 22.79 21.94
C LEU A 153 -1.90 23.63 20.87
N LYS A 154 -0.60 23.90 21.06
CA LYS A 154 0.24 24.59 20.06
C LYS A 154 0.52 23.79 18.79
N ILE A 155 0.41 22.46 18.85
CA ILE A 155 0.56 21.58 17.68
C ILE A 155 -0.74 21.53 16.88
N VAL A 156 -1.88 21.60 17.58
CA VAL A 156 -3.21 21.33 17.01
C VAL A 156 -3.93 22.62 16.57
N PHE A 157 -3.75 23.72 17.31
CA PHE A 157 -4.45 24.98 17.10
C PHE A 157 -3.48 26.14 16.82
N ASP A 158 -3.95 27.12 16.03
CA ASP A 158 -3.23 28.37 15.81
C ASP A 158 -3.08 29.17 17.11
N SER A 159 -2.07 30.06 17.15
CA SER A 159 -1.68 30.81 18.35
C SER A 159 -2.83 31.59 19.00
N GLY A 160 -3.75 32.15 18.21
CA GLY A 160 -4.88 32.93 18.71
C GLY A 160 -5.92 32.12 19.50
N VAL A 161 -6.16 30.86 19.12
CA VAL A 161 -7.10 29.96 19.82
C VAL A 161 -6.41 29.32 21.02
N ASN A 162 -5.12 28.96 20.90
CA ASN A 162 -4.31 28.44 22.00
C ASN A 162 -4.29 29.37 23.22
N ASP A 163 -4.15 30.68 23.00
CA ASP A 163 -4.12 31.67 24.09
C ASP A 163 -5.43 31.73 24.89
N ILE A 164 -6.58 31.49 24.25
CA ILE A 164 -7.87 31.44 24.95
C ILE A 164 -7.97 30.18 25.81
N PHE A 165 -7.59 29.02 25.26
CA PHE A 165 -7.63 27.76 26.03
C PHE A 165 -6.68 27.79 27.23
N GLU A 166 -5.47 28.35 27.07
CA GLU A 166 -4.54 28.54 28.19
C GLU A 166 -5.11 29.49 29.26
N GLN A 167 -5.81 30.56 28.85
CA GLN A 167 -6.48 31.47 29.78
C GLN A 167 -7.65 30.81 30.50
N PHE A 168 -8.48 30.03 29.80
CA PHE A 168 -9.58 29.27 30.40
C PHE A 168 -9.10 28.30 31.45
N ILE A 169 -8.05 27.51 31.16
CA ILE A 169 -7.50 26.58 32.15
C ILE A 169 -7.09 27.36 33.40
N LYS A 170 -6.38 28.48 33.27
CA LYS A 170 -5.90 29.29 34.41
C LYS A 170 -7.00 30.03 35.17
N SER A 171 -8.18 30.22 34.57
CA SER A 171 -9.28 31.02 35.13
C SER A 171 -10.47 30.20 35.61
N ILE A 172 -10.32 28.87 35.72
CA ILE A 172 -11.36 27.99 36.25
C ILE A 172 -11.74 28.44 37.67
N GLU A 173 -12.95 28.96 37.82
CA GLU A 173 -13.62 29.18 39.10
C GLU A 173 -14.77 28.19 39.22
N ILE A 174 -14.97 27.60 40.40
CA ILE A 174 -16.08 26.66 40.66
C ILE A 174 -16.93 27.21 41.79
N GLU A 175 -18.18 27.55 41.49
CA GLU A 175 -19.18 28.07 42.43
C GLU A 175 -20.51 27.35 42.19
N ASP A 176 -21.19 26.88 43.24
CA ASP A 176 -22.50 26.22 43.16
C ASP A 176 -22.62 25.13 42.06
N ASN A 177 -21.65 24.20 42.03
CA ASN A 177 -21.52 23.13 41.01
C ASN A 177 -21.43 23.65 39.56
N THR A 178 -21.02 24.89 39.38
CA THR A 178 -20.92 25.57 38.10
C THR A 178 -19.49 26.02 37.88
N LEU A 179 -18.98 25.74 36.68
CA LEU A 179 -17.64 26.09 36.27
C LEU A 179 -17.69 27.38 35.47
N ARG A 180 -16.99 28.41 35.95
CA ARG A 180 -16.81 29.69 35.26
C ARG A 180 -15.41 29.77 34.69
N LEU A 181 -15.33 30.15 33.42
CA LEU A 181 -14.11 30.35 32.65
C LEU A 181 -14.06 31.78 32.17
N ARG A 182 -12.90 32.43 32.30
CA ARG A 182 -12.65 33.79 31.80
C ARG A 182 -11.46 33.86 30.86
N ALA A 183 -11.58 34.60 29.78
CA ALA A 183 -10.47 34.91 28.88
C ALA A 183 -10.65 36.28 28.22
N ILE A 184 -9.55 36.86 27.73
CA ILE A 184 -9.56 38.10 26.96
C ILE A 184 -9.09 37.80 25.55
N LYS A 185 -9.80 38.31 24.54
CA LYS A 185 -9.45 38.15 23.13
C LYS A 185 -8.21 38.96 22.78
N ASN A 186 -7.19 38.27 22.30
CA ASN A 186 -5.96 38.87 21.78
C ASN A 186 -6.14 39.37 20.33
N GLY A 187 -5.23 40.24 19.87
CA GLY A 187 -5.32 40.90 18.55
C GLY A 187 -5.37 39.95 17.35
N ASP A 188 -4.70 38.80 17.43
CA ASP A 188 -4.64 37.81 16.35
C ASP A 188 -6.00 37.14 16.10
N LEU A 189 -6.71 36.74 17.16
CA LEU A 189 -8.05 36.18 17.04
C LEU A 189 -9.07 37.23 16.57
N LYS A 190 -8.95 38.49 17.02
CA LYS A 190 -9.79 39.59 16.52
C LYS A 190 -9.63 39.82 15.02
N ASN A 191 -8.42 39.64 14.48
CA ASN A 191 -8.16 39.75 13.05
C ASN A 191 -8.75 38.56 12.27
N TYR A 192 -8.74 37.36 12.85
CA TYR A 192 -9.35 36.16 12.29
C TYR A 192 -10.88 36.23 12.23
N ILE A 193 -11.52 36.75 13.29
CA ILE A 193 -12.97 36.99 13.34
C ILE A 193 -13.39 38.02 12.27
N LYS A 194 -12.56 39.04 12.02
CA LYS A 194 -12.82 40.09 11.02
C LYS A 194 -12.65 39.62 9.57
N SER A 195 -11.86 38.56 9.31
CA SER A 195 -11.69 37.99 7.97
C SER A 195 -12.82 37.04 7.54
N GLY A 196 -13.82 36.81 8.39
CA GLY A 196 -15.06 36.09 8.03
C GLY A 196 -14.88 34.59 7.76
N LEU A 197 -13.77 33.99 8.21
CA LEU A 197 -13.47 32.58 8.03
C LEU A 197 -14.00 31.75 9.21
N SER A 198 -14.80 30.74 8.88
CA SER A 198 -15.57 29.93 9.84
C SER A 198 -14.74 28.84 10.50
N ASP A 199 -14.80 28.83 11.82
CA ASP A 199 -14.11 28.01 12.81
C ASP A 199 -14.28 26.47 12.68
N ILE A 200 -15.12 26.01 11.77
CA ILE A 200 -15.29 24.58 11.48
C ILE A 200 -14.14 24.05 10.60
N SER A 201 -13.58 24.87 9.70
CA SER A 201 -12.47 24.42 8.85
C SER A 201 -11.18 24.19 9.63
N SER A 202 -10.90 25.00 10.66
CA SER A 202 -9.73 24.84 11.54
C SER A 202 -9.86 23.61 12.44
N PHE A 203 -11.03 23.39 13.04
CA PHE A 203 -11.32 22.20 13.83
C PHE A 203 -11.23 20.91 13.00
N ILE A 204 -11.78 20.87 11.79
CA ILE A 204 -11.68 19.68 10.93
C ILE A 204 -10.26 19.53 10.35
N LYS A 205 -9.54 20.62 10.05
CA LYS A 205 -8.11 20.57 9.69
C LYS A 205 -7.24 19.95 10.79
N SER A 206 -7.64 20.10 12.05
CA SER A 206 -6.94 19.48 13.17
C SER A 206 -7.08 17.95 13.20
N PHE A 207 -8.24 17.41 12.79
CA PHE A 207 -8.42 15.97 12.51
C PHE A 207 -7.68 15.55 11.23
N SER A 208 -7.59 16.44 10.25
CA SER A 208 -6.86 16.20 9.00
C SER A 208 -5.33 16.29 9.14
N SER A 209 -4.74 16.50 10.33
CA SER A 209 -3.27 16.41 10.47
C SER A 209 -2.76 14.95 10.33
N ARG A 210 -3.66 13.94 10.43
CA ARG A 210 -3.42 12.56 9.98
C ARG A 210 -3.60 12.37 8.46
N TYR A 211 -4.16 13.35 7.77
CA TYR A 211 -4.41 13.34 6.33
C TYR A 211 -3.17 13.87 5.59
N ASN A 212 -2.17 13.00 5.43
CA ASN A 212 -0.89 13.31 4.77
C ASN A 212 -0.95 13.36 3.23
N ASN A 213 -2.11 13.11 2.60
CA ASN A 213 -2.27 13.22 1.14
C ASN A 213 -2.84 14.60 0.81
N LYS A 214 -2.04 15.49 0.25
CA LYS A 214 -2.56 16.73 -0.34
C LYS A 214 -3.51 16.37 -1.49
N ILE A 215 -4.81 16.64 -1.33
CA ILE A 215 -5.77 16.53 -2.44
C ILE A 215 -5.42 17.60 -3.47
N ASP A 216 -5.24 17.19 -4.70
CA ASP A 216 -4.97 18.10 -5.81
C ASP A 216 -6.27 18.77 -6.31
N PRO A 217 -6.41 20.10 -6.16
CA PRO A 217 -7.57 20.84 -6.65
C PRO A 217 -7.75 20.72 -8.17
N ASP A 218 -6.67 20.58 -8.94
CA ASP A 218 -6.76 20.48 -10.39
C ASP A 218 -7.40 19.14 -10.80
N VAL A 219 -7.12 18.06 -10.06
CA VAL A 219 -7.74 16.76 -10.28
C VAL A 219 -9.23 16.81 -9.94
N ILE A 220 -9.62 17.40 -8.81
CA ILE A 220 -11.05 17.64 -8.50
C ILE A 220 -11.72 18.47 -9.59
N GLY A 221 -11.03 19.51 -10.05
CA GLY A 221 -11.48 20.35 -11.16
C GLY A 221 -11.80 19.54 -12.41
N SER A 222 -11.02 18.49 -12.72
CA SER A 222 -11.28 17.59 -13.85
C SER A 222 -12.53 16.72 -13.66
N TYR A 223 -12.83 16.26 -12.44
CA TYR A 223 -14.08 15.54 -12.17
C TYR A 223 -15.31 16.43 -12.26
N LEU A 224 -15.24 17.67 -11.76
CA LEU A 224 -16.31 18.65 -11.91
C LEU A 224 -16.56 18.99 -13.38
N GLU A 225 -15.50 19.11 -14.17
CA GLU A 225 -15.56 19.32 -15.62
C GLU A 225 -16.21 18.14 -16.33
N PHE A 226 -15.79 16.91 -16.02
CA PHE A 226 -16.38 15.70 -16.58
C PHE A 226 -17.89 15.59 -16.29
N MET A 227 -18.33 16.04 -15.11
CA MET A 227 -19.76 16.11 -14.80
C MET A 227 -20.51 17.16 -15.64
N LEU A 228 -19.88 18.31 -15.90
CA LEU A 228 -20.44 19.38 -16.74
C LEU A 228 -20.52 18.98 -18.22
N GLU A 229 -19.64 18.11 -18.69
CA GLU A 229 -19.64 17.58 -20.06
C GLU A 229 -20.60 16.40 -20.25
N SER A 230 -21.13 15.82 -19.16
CA SER A 230 -22.01 14.66 -19.21
C SER A 230 -23.45 15.02 -19.53
N ASP A 231 -23.97 14.50 -20.65
CA ASP A 231 -25.38 14.63 -21.03
C ASP A 231 -26.33 14.03 -19.95
N VAL A 232 -25.90 12.99 -19.23
CA VAL A 232 -26.70 12.36 -18.18
C VAL A 232 -26.95 13.35 -17.04
N ILE A 233 -25.90 14.04 -16.57
CA ILE A 233 -25.99 15.04 -15.49
C ILE A 233 -26.65 16.32 -15.97
N MET A 234 -26.30 16.79 -17.16
CA MET A 234 -26.76 18.09 -17.65
C MET A 234 -28.20 18.08 -18.15
N SER A 235 -28.73 16.95 -18.62
CA SER A 235 -30.12 16.85 -19.10
C SER A 235 -31.19 16.85 -18.01
N LYS A 236 -30.86 16.49 -16.76
CA LYS A 236 -31.81 16.35 -15.65
C LYS A 236 -31.57 17.40 -14.57
N ARG A 237 -32.63 17.84 -13.88
CA ARG A 237 -32.50 18.71 -12.69
C ARG A 237 -32.26 17.89 -11.42
N LYS A 238 -32.93 16.74 -11.29
CA LYS A 238 -32.83 15.82 -10.15
C LYS A 238 -32.25 14.51 -10.65
N LEU A 239 -31.20 14.02 -9.99
CA LEU A 239 -30.49 12.78 -10.33
C LEU A 239 -30.45 11.85 -9.13
N SER A 240 -30.42 10.53 -9.37
CA SER A 240 -30.10 9.58 -8.31
C SER A 240 -28.59 9.58 -8.01
N LEU A 241 -28.18 9.22 -6.80
CA LEU A 241 -26.75 9.08 -6.50
C LEU A 241 -26.10 7.99 -7.35
N SER A 242 -26.86 6.95 -7.73
CA SER A 242 -26.36 5.93 -8.65
C SER A 242 -26.06 6.48 -10.06
N GLU A 243 -26.88 7.41 -10.59
CA GLU A 243 -26.63 8.08 -11.87
C GLU A 243 -25.37 8.96 -11.80
N ILE A 244 -25.20 9.70 -10.70
CA ILE A 244 -24.04 10.57 -10.49
C ILE A 244 -22.77 9.71 -10.35
N PHE A 245 -22.77 8.71 -9.47
CA PHE A 245 -21.62 7.82 -9.28
C PHE A 245 -21.28 7.03 -10.53
N ASN A 246 -22.27 6.61 -11.33
CA ASN A 246 -21.99 5.98 -12.61
C ASN A 246 -21.12 6.86 -13.51
N VAL A 247 -21.47 8.14 -13.67
CA VAL A 247 -20.70 9.09 -14.49
C VAL A 247 -19.32 9.34 -13.90
N VAL A 248 -19.25 9.73 -12.62
CA VAL A 248 -17.98 10.14 -12.02
C VAL A 248 -16.99 8.97 -11.90
N PHE A 249 -17.47 7.75 -11.63
CA PHE A 249 -16.60 6.58 -11.56
C PHE A 249 -16.16 6.05 -12.93
N GLN A 250 -16.84 6.40 -14.04
CA GLN A 250 -16.28 6.18 -15.39
C GLN A 250 -14.97 6.96 -15.55
N HIS A 251 -14.98 8.25 -15.18
CA HIS A 251 -13.78 9.07 -15.21
C HIS A 251 -12.73 8.55 -14.22
N ALA A 252 -13.14 8.14 -13.01
CA ALA A 252 -12.23 7.56 -12.04
C ALA A 252 -11.55 6.30 -12.58
N LYS A 253 -12.29 5.41 -13.23
CA LYS A 253 -11.74 4.19 -13.85
C LYS A 253 -10.78 4.51 -15.00
N GLU A 254 -11.09 5.52 -15.80
CA GLU A 254 -10.19 5.95 -16.87
C GLU A 254 -8.87 6.50 -16.33
N ARG A 255 -8.95 7.40 -15.34
CA ARG A 255 -7.77 7.97 -14.67
C ARG A 255 -6.98 6.93 -13.88
N SER A 256 -7.65 5.90 -13.35
CA SER A 256 -7.03 4.78 -12.63
C SER A 256 -6.14 3.89 -13.49
N ARG A 257 -6.10 4.11 -14.82
CA ARG A 257 -5.11 3.47 -15.69
C ARG A 257 -3.69 3.95 -15.42
N ILE A 258 -3.54 5.19 -14.95
CA ILE A 258 -2.24 5.85 -14.72
C ILE A 258 -2.09 6.38 -13.28
N SER A 259 -3.14 6.33 -12.47
CA SER A 259 -3.19 6.81 -11.08
C SER A 259 -3.75 5.73 -10.15
N ASP A 260 -3.53 5.83 -8.84
CA ASP A 260 -4.07 4.86 -7.87
C ASP A 260 -5.61 4.98 -7.79
N ALA A 261 -6.30 3.87 -8.05
CA ALA A 261 -7.76 3.80 -8.00
C ALA A 261 -8.36 4.28 -6.66
N ARG A 262 -7.64 4.12 -5.55
CA ARG A 262 -8.07 4.65 -4.24
C ARG A 262 -8.15 6.17 -4.25
N LYS A 263 -7.10 6.83 -4.78
CA LYS A 263 -7.02 8.29 -4.87
C LYS A 263 -8.04 8.83 -5.87
N GLU A 264 -8.20 8.18 -7.02
CA GLU A 264 -9.19 8.59 -8.02
C GLU A 264 -10.63 8.45 -7.49
N ASN A 265 -10.95 7.38 -6.76
CA ASN A 265 -12.24 7.24 -6.08
C ASN A 265 -12.46 8.31 -5.00
N GLU A 266 -11.40 8.70 -4.28
CA GLU A 266 -11.45 9.77 -3.30
C GLU A 266 -11.71 11.13 -3.98
N TYR A 267 -10.99 11.47 -5.05
CA TYR A 267 -11.24 12.69 -5.83
C TYR A 267 -12.66 12.74 -6.40
N ALA A 268 -13.15 11.61 -6.92
CA ALA A 268 -14.52 11.45 -7.39
C ALA A 268 -15.53 11.75 -6.27
N LEU A 269 -15.35 11.17 -5.09
CA LEU A 269 -16.24 11.38 -3.95
C LEU A 269 -16.25 12.84 -3.49
N TRP A 270 -15.08 13.48 -3.37
CA TRP A 270 -14.97 14.89 -3.02
C TRP A 270 -15.68 15.79 -4.03
N ALA A 271 -15.47 15.56 -5.33
CA ALA A 271 -16.14 16.32 -6.38
C ALA A 271 -17.66 16.19 -6.32
N VAL A 272 -18.18 14.98 -6.06
CA VAL A 272 -19.63 14.74 -5.88
C VAL A 272 -20.16 15.46 -4.64
N ALA A 273 -19.48 15.35 -3.50
CA ALA A 273 -19.92 16.00 -2.27
C ALA A 273 -19.91 17.53 -2.39
N MET A 274 -18.90 18.12 -3.04
CA MET A 274 -18.86 19.56 -3.30
C MET A 274 -20.00 20.02 -4.21
N ALA A 275 -20.31 19.26 -5.26
CA ALA A 275 -21.32 19.62 -6.25
C ALA A 275 -22.75 19.42 -5.75
N PHE A 276 -23.02 18.37 -4.97
CA PHE A 276 -24.38 17.93 -4.64
C PHE A 276 -24.73 17.96 -3.16
N ALA A 277 -23.77 18.21 -2.26
CA ALA A 277 -24.02 18.39 -0.83
C ALA A 277 -23.67 19.81 -0.36
N ASN A 278 -22.39 20.20 -0.38
CA ASN A 278 -21.98 21.52 0.06
C ASN A 278 -20.68 22.00 -0.62
N HIS A 279 -20.76 23.12 -1.34
CA HIS A 279 -19.61 23.73 -2.01
C HIS A 279 -18.47 24.11 -1.06
N ARG A 280 -18.78 24.43 0.21
CA ARG A 280 -17.78 24.80 1.22
C ARG A 280 -16.86 23.65 1.61
N PHE A 281 -17.15 22.41 1.20
CA PHE A 281 -16.17 21.32 1.30
C PHE A 281 -14.88 21.62 0.53
N ALA A 282 -14.88 22.54 -0.45
CA ALA A 282 -13.67 23.03 -1.09
C ALA A 282 -12.73 23.77 -0.12
N GLU A 283 -13.27 24.53 0.84
CA GLU A 283 -12.48 25.25 1.85
C GLU A 283 -11.76 24.30 2.80
N LEU A 284 -12.37 23.14 3.07
CA LEU A 284 -11.85 22.15 4.00
C LEU A 284 -10.51 21.54 3.56
N ILE A 285 -10.33 21.40 2.25
CA ILE A 285 -9.18 20.75 1.63
C ILE A 285 -8.30 21.74 0.85
N ASP A 286 -8.48 23.04 1.10
CA ASP A 286 -7.76 24.12 0.42
C ASP A 286 -7.88 24.08 -1.12
N ALA A 287 -9.06 23.68 -1.61
CA ALA A 287 -9.42 23.59 -3.03
C ALA A 287 -10.37 24.72 -3.49
N ASP A 288 -10.66 25.72 -2.64
CA ASP A 288 -11.48 26.88 -3.02
C ASP A 288 -10.72 27.82 -3.96
N THR A 289 -10.69 27.44 -5.24
CA THR A 289 -10.12 28.22 -6.33
C THR A 289 -11.24 28.81 -7.18
N TYR A 290 -10.98 29.95 -7.83
CA TYR A 290 -11.94 30.56 -8.75
C TYR A 290 -12.45 29.58 -9.83
N SER A 291 -11.58 28.69 -10.32
CA SER A 291 -11.91 27.64 -11.30
C SER A 291 -12.93 26.64 -10.74
N ILE A 292 -12.68 26.11 -9.55
CA ILE A 292 -13.60 25.18 -8.88
C ILE A 292 -14.92 25.87 -8.55
N GLY A 293 -14.88 27.07 -7.97
CA GLY A 293 -16.10 27.84 -7.62
C GLY A 293 -17.01 28.09 -8.83
N THR A 294 -16.43 28.37 -10.00
CA THR A 294 -17.19 28.54 -11.25
C THR A 294 -17.84 27.24 -11.70
N LYS A 295 -17.11 26.12 -11.66
CA LYS A 295 -17.65 24.79 -12.03
C LYS A 295 -18.79 24.36 -11.09
N LEU A 296 -18.63 24.58 -9.78
CA LEU A 296 -19.67 24.31 -8.78
C LEU A 296 -20.91 25.18 -8.99
N SER A 297 -20.73 26.46 -9.30
CA SER A 297 -21.84 27.37 -9.62
C SER A 297 -22.68 26.86 -10.80
N ASN A 298 -22.04 26.32 -11.83
CA ASN A 298 -22.74 25.74 -12.99
C ASN A 298 -23.51 24.44 -12.65
N LEU A 299 -23.07 23.68 -11.64
CA LEU A 299 -23.77 22.50 -11.12
C LEU A 299 -24.84 22.82 -10.07
N SER A 300 -24.87 24.03 -9.51
CA SER A 300 -25.74 24.43 -8.38
C SER A 300 -27.26 24.27 -8.63
N SER A 301 -27.68 24.24 -9.89
CA SER A 301 -29.10 24.03 -10.26
C SER A 301 -29.53 22.56 -10.16
N LYS A 302 -28.57 21.64 -10.03
CA LYS A 302 -28.76 20.19 -9.98
C LYS A 302 -28.90 19.72 -8.54
N THR A 303 -29.71 18.69 -8.31
CA THR A 303 -29.87 18.06 -7.00
C THR A 303 -29.70 16.55 -7.07
N ALA A 304 -29.01 15.99 -6.08
CA ALA A 304 -28.92 14.55 -5.89
C ALA A 304 -30.11 14.03 -5.07
N SER A 305 -30.44 12.76 -5.25
CA SER A 305 -31.39 12.04 -4.42
C SER A 305 -30.94 10.62 -4.20
N LEU A 306 -31.38 10.04 -3.09
CA LEU A 306 -31.14 8.67 -2.69
C LEU A 306 -32.49 8.09 -2.26
N ASN A 307 -32.91 6.97 -2.87
CA ASN A 307 -34.26 6.43 -2.74
C ASN A 307 -35.35 7.51 -2.96
N ASN A 308 -35.14 8.37 -3.98
CA ASN A 308 -35.96 9.53 -4.35
C ASN A 308 -36.03 10.70 -3.35
N ARG A 309 -35.29 10.67 -2.23
CA ARG A 309 -35.21 11.72 -1.20
C ARG A 309 -33.90 12.51 -1.33
N ASN A 310 -33.95 13.84 -1.18
CA ASN A 310 -32.74 14.68 -1.32
C ASN A 310 -31.95 14.74 0.00
N ASP A 311 -32.67 14.84 1.11
CA ASP A 311 -32.20 14.71 2.49
C ASP A 311 -31.34 13.45 2.69
N LEU A 312 -31.79 12.27 2.28
CA LEU A 312 -30.98 11.04 2.36
C LEU A 312 -29.68 11.10 1.57
N ALA A 313 -29.66 11.79 0.42
CA ALA A 313 -28.42 11.98 -0.34
C ALA A 313 -27.45 12.93 0.38
N LEU A 314 -27.97 13.93 1.09
CA LEU A 314 -27.15 14.82 1.92
C LEU A 314 -26.53 14.06 3.09
N HIS A 315 -27.32 13.30 3.85
CA HIS A 315 -26.82 12.43 4.93
C HIS A 315 -25.69 11.52 4.46
N PHE A 316 -25.92 10.80 3.35
CA PHE A 316 -24.93 9.94 2.74
C PHE A 316 -23.62 10.68 2.39
N LEU A 317 -23.69 11.81 1.71
CA LEU A 317 -22.50 12.55 1.27
C LEU A 317 -21.77 13.26 2.41
N TYR A 318 -22.49 13.81 3.39
CA TYR A 318 -21.88 14.41 4.59
C TYR A 318 -21.13 13.35 5.40
N SER A 319 -21.76 12.20 5.67
CA SER A 319 -21.14 11.11 6.42
C SER A 319 -19.95 10.49 5.67
N ALA A 320 -20.02 10.40 4.34
CA ALA A 320 -18.89 10.00 3.51
C ALA A 320 -17.69 10.94 3.66
N ILE A 321 -17.90 12.26 3.68
CA ILE A 321 -16.84 13.25 3.87
C ILE A 321 -16.30 13.26 5.31
N ILE A 322 -17.16 13.15 6.32
CA ILE A 322 -16.74 13.04 7.74
C ILE A 322 -15.85 11.81 7.93
N GLU A 323 -16.20 10.67 7.30
CA GLU A 323 -15.36 9.48 7.35
C GLU A 323 -13.99 9.69 6.69
N ARG A 324 -13.88 10.58 5.69
CA ARG A 324 -12.59 10.89 5.06
C ARG A 324 -11.63 11.69 5.92
N VAL A 325 -12.15 12.58 6.74
CA VAL A 325 -11.34 13.37 7.68
C VAL A 325 -11.16 12.68 9.03
N GLY A 326 -12.00 11.68 9.35
CA GLY A 326 -11.99 10.94 10.60
C GLY A 326 -11.93 9.42 10.41
N SER A 327 -13.01 8.74 10.79
CA SER A 327 -13.17 7.28 10.65
C SER A 327 -14.64 6.92 10.50
N GLU A 328 -14.94 5.69 10.07
CA GLU A 328 -16.31 5.22 9.88
C GLU A 328 -17.10 5.29 11.19
N ALA A 329 -16.49 4.91 12.32
CA ALA A 329 -17.12 4.98 13.63
C ALA A 329 -17.45 6.43 14.04
N ILE A 330 -16.55 7.39 13.80
CA ILE A 330 -16.81 8.81 14.11
C ILE A 330 -17.97 9.35 13.27
N ALA A 331 -18.01 9.03 11.98
CA ALA A 331 -19.09 9.47 11.08
C ALA A 331 -20.44 8.90 11.51
N ASN A 332 -20.50 7.60 11.82
CA ASN A 332 -21.72 6.93 12.27
C ASN A 332 -22.23 7.52 13.59
N ASN A 333 -21.34 7.72 14.57
CA ASN A 333 -21.69 8.25 15.87
C ASN A 333 -22.14 9.72 15.78
N MET A 334 -21.60 10.49 14.82
CA MET A 334 -22.06 11.86 14.55
C MET A 334 -23.48 11.88 13.96
N GLY A 335 -23.77 11.01 12.99
CA GLY A 335 -25.12 10.85 12.43
C GLY A 335 -26.13 10.46 13.51
N GLU A 336 -25.75 9.51 14.38
CA GLU A 336 -26.56 9.10 15.52
C GLU A 336 -26.85 10.24 16.51
N LEU A 337 -25.85 11.06 16.85
CA LEU A 337 -26.07 12.25 17.68
C LEU A 337 -27.02 13.24 17.02
N LYS A 338 -26.94 13.43 15.70
CA LYS A 338 -27.86 14.30 14.97
C LYS A 338 -29.31 13.78 15.06
N GLU A 339 -29.52 12.46 14.90
CA GLU A 339 -30.85 11.87 15.08
C GLU A 339 -31.35 11.93 16.52
N LEU A 340 -30.48 11.77 17.52
CA LEU A 340 -30.84 11.96 18.93
C LEU A 340 -31.16 13.43 19.23
N PHE A 341 -30.49 14.38 18.60
CA PHE A 341 -30.82 15.80 18.72
C PHE A 341 -32.22 16.07 18.13
N ASP A 342 -32.53 15.52 16.95
CA ASP A 342 -33.82 15.66 16.30
C ASP A 342 -34.96 14.93 17.05
N ALA A 343 -34.64 13.95 17.89
CA ALA A 343 -35.59 13.26 18.78
C ALA A 343 -36.10 14.10 19.96
N ASN A 344 -35.64 15.34 20.13
CA ASN A 344 -36.18 16.27 21.14
C ASN A 344 -37.57 16.80 20.74
N GLN A 345 -38.32 17.37 21.70
CA GLN A 345 -39.70 17.85 21.47
C GLN A 345 -39.84 18.93 20.37
N ASP A 346 -38.80 19.74 20.15
CA ASP A 346 -38.78 20.77 19.09
C ASP A 346 -38.13 20.30 17.79
N GLY A 347 -37.69 19.03 17.71
CA GLY A 347 -37.02 18.45 16.56
C GLY A 347 -37.96 17.74 15.59
N SER A 348 -37.41 17.16 14.53
CA SER A 348 -38.18 16.43 13.52
C SER A 348 -38.55 15.00 13.91
N GLY A 349 -38.07 14.50 15.05
CA GLY A 349 -38.13 13.10 15.46
C GLY A 349 -36.90 12.30 14.99
N PHE A 350 -36.77 11.08 15.50
CA PHE A 350 -35.65 10.18 15.18
C PHE A 350 -35.94 9.39 13.89
N ASP A 351 -35.20 9.61 12.81
CA ASP A 351 -35.41 8.92 11.53
C ASP A 351 -34.35 7.85 11.26
N ILE A 352 -34.78 6.59 11.35
CA ILE A 352 -33.92 5.42 11.05
C ILE A 352 -33.42 5.44 9.59
N SER A 353 -34.15 6.07 8.67
CA SER A 353 -33.75 6.20 7.26
C SER A 353 -32.56 7.15 7.10
N ASP A 354 -32.52 8.21 7.90
CA ASP A 354 -31.44 9.20 7.90
C ASP A 354 -30.17 8.55 8.46
N LEU A 355 -30.30 7.81 9.57
CA LEU A 355 -29.21 7.02 10.12
C LEU A 355 -28.69 5.94 9.15
N ALA A 356 -29.59 5.32 8.37
CA ALA A 356 -29.20 4.36 7.34
C ALA A 356 -28.35 5.02 6.24
N ALA A 357 -28.68 6.26 5.87
CA ALA A 357 -27.92 7.02 4.89
C ALA A 357 -26.55 7.43 5.45
N ASP A 358 -26.47 7.80 6.73
CA ASP A 358 -25.20 8.11 7.38
C ASP A 358 -24.27 6.90 7.43
N ILE A 359 -24.77 5.75 7.90
CA ILE A 359 -24.00 4.49 7.95
C ILE A 359 -23.57 4.06 6.55
N ALA A 360 -24.49 4.11 5.58
CA ALA A 360 -24.17 3.74 4.20
C ALA A 360 -23.13 4.67 3.58
N GLY A 361 -23.21 5.97 3.83
CA GLY A 361 -22.27 6.98 3.33
C GLY A 361 -20.85 6.81 3.89
N ALA A 362 -20.74 6.68 5.21
CA ALA A 362 -19.46 6.46 5.89
C ALA A 362 -18.79 5.17 5.40
N ARG A 363 -19.55 4.08 5.34
CA ARG A 363 -19.05 2.79 4.87
C ARG A 363 -18.67 2.80 3.39
N PHE A 364 -19.48 3.45 2.55
CA PHE A 364 -19.21 3.61 1.12
C PHE A 364 -17.86 4.26 0.93
N SER A 365 -17.66 5.42 1.56
CA SER A 365 -16.40 6.15 1.51
C SER A 365 -15.22 5.29 1.94
N ASN A 366 -15.31 4.61 3.09
CA ASN A 366 -14.26 3.73 3.59
C ASN A 366 -13.92 2.62 2.58
N PHE A 367 -14.94 1.98 2.04
CA PHE A 367 -14.77 0.82 1.17
C PHE A 367 -14.11 1.21 -0.17
N ILE A 368 -14.53 2.30 -0.80
CA ILE A 368 -14.03 2.69 -2.14
C ILE A 368 -12.57 3.17 -2.14
N SER A 369 -12.00 3.51 -0.98
CA SER A 369 -10.64 4.08 -0.88
C SER A 369 -9.68 3.31 0.02
N SER A 370 -10.16 2.42 0.91
CA SER A 370 -9.31 1.68 1.87
C SER A 370 -8.31 0.73 1.20
N ARG A 371 -8.76 -0.06 0.21
CA ARG A 371 -7.94 -1.07 -0.48
C ARG A 371 -8.09 -0.93 -2.00
N LYS A 372 -7.00 -1.12 -2.73
CA LYS A 372 -6.99 -1.03 -4.20
C LYS A 372 -7.99 -1.99 -4.87
N ILE A 373 -8.13 -3.21 -4.33
CA ILE A 373 -9.09 -4.19 -4.84
C ILE A 373 -10.54 -3.73 -4.67
N ASN A 374 -10.90 -3.18 -3.50
CA ASN A 374 -12.21 -2.62 -3.24
C ASN A 374 -12.47 -1.40 -4.14
N ALA A 375 -11.46 -0.55 -4.35
CA ALA A 375 -11.55 0.64 -5.19
C ALA A 375 -11.88 0.27 -6.64
N VAL A 376 -11.17 -0.70 -7.22
CA VAL A 376 -11.42 -1.19 -8.58
C VAL A 376 -12.76 -1.94 -8.68
N HIS A 377 -13.09 -2.76 -7.68
CA HIS A 377 -14.39 -3.42 -7.60
C HIS A 377 -15.54 -2.41 -7.64
N SER A 378 -15.42 -1.34 -6.83
CA SER A 378 -16.41 -0.26 -6.75
C SER A 378 -16.57 0.47 -8.08
N GLN A 379 -15.46 0.82 -8.73
CA GLN A 379 -15.47 1.41 -10.08
C GLN A 379 -16.23 0.51 -11.06
N ASN A 380 -15.92 -0.79 -11.10
CA ASN A 380 -16.57 -1.71 -12.03
C ASN A 380 -18.07 -1.85 -11.75
N LEU A 381 -18.45 -2.01 -10.48
CA LEU A 381 -19.83 -2.27 -10.10
C LEU A 381 -20.73 -1.04 -10.28
N LEU A 382 -20.24 0.15 -9.89
CA LEU A 382 -20.97 1.42 -10.03
C LEU A 382 -21.12 1.86 -11.49
N ILE A 383 -20.17 1.49 -12.36
CA ILE A 383 -20.28 1.72 -13.81
C ILE A 383 -21.28 0.72 -14.45
N ALA A 384 -21.29 -0.53 -14.00
CA ALA A 384 -22.09 -1.59 -14.62
C ALA A 384 -23.58 -1.54 -14.25
N SER A 385 -23.95 -0.89 -13.14
CA SER A 385 -25.32 -0.88 -12.64
C SER A 385 -25.73 0.52 -12.16
N HIS A 386 -26.92 0.95 -12.57
CA HIS A 386 -27.52 2.23 -12.18
C HIS A 386 -28.39 2.12 -10.90
N SER A 387 -28.20 1.06 -10.11
CA SER A 387 -29.03 0.80 -8.93
C SER A 387 -28.41 1.30 -7.63
N GLU A 388 -29.16 2.05 -6.84
CA GLU A 388 -28.77 2.47 -5.49
C GLU A 388 -28.73 1.29 -4.51
N ALA A 389 -29.43 0.19 -4.81
CA ALA A 389 -29.42 -1.03 -3.99
C ALA A 389 -28.03 -1.69 -3.86
N LEU A 390 -27.06 -1.24 -4.66
CA LEU A 390 -25.67 -1.67 -4.53
C LEU A 390 -25.01 -1.15 -3.26
N PHE A 391 -25.34 0.09 -2.85
CA PHE A 391 -24.63 0.81 -1.78
C PHE A 391 -25.55 1.45 -0.75
N PHE A 392 -26.88 1.34 -0.91
CA PHE A 392 -27.87 1.82 0.04
C PHE A 392 -28.99 0.79 0.27
N PRO A 393 -29.36 0.50 1.54
CA PRO A 393 -30.39 -0.50 1.82
C PRO A 393 -31.79 0.03 1.53
N ASN A 394 -32.76 -0.88 1.42
CA ASN A 394 -34.16 -0.48 1.22
C ASN A 394 -34.77 0.01 2.53
N VAL A 395 -34.78 1.33 2.71
CA VAL A 395 -35.27 1.98 3.93
C VAL A 395 -36.77 2.26 3.95
N ASN A 396 -37.51 1.96 2.88
CA ASN A 396 -38.96 2.25 2.81
C ASN A 396 -39.81 1.51 3.86
N ARG A 397 -39.20 0.57 4.60
CA ARG A 397 -39.81 -0.20 5.69
C ARG A 397 -39.55 0.41 7.07
N HIS A 398 -38.60 1.32 7.19
CA HIS A 398 -38.24 1.98 8.43
C HIS A 398 -39.15 3.20 8.65
N ARG A 399 -39.60 3.41 9.89
CA ARG A 399 -40.47 4.53 10.26
C ARG A 399 -39.69 5.50 11.14
N SER A 400 -39.93 6.80 10.95
CA SER A 400 -39.50 7.81 11.90
C SER A 400 -40.25 7.62 13.23
N ILE A 401 -39.53 7.76 14.34
CA ILE A 401 -40.05 7.65 15.70
C ILE A 401 -40.28 9.06 16.21
N THR A 402 -41.48 9.33 16.74
CA THR A 402 -41.78 10.65 17.30
C THR A 402 -40.97 10.88 18.56
N SER A 403 -40.70 12.14 18.90
CA SER A 403 -39.97 12.51 20.12
C SER A 403 -40.63 11.93 21.38
N GLU A 404 -41.97 11.89 21.42
CA GLU A 404 -42.74 11.32 22.53
C GLU A 404 -42.61 9.79 22.62
N ASP A 405 -42.61 9.09 21.49
CA ASP A 405 -42.39 7.64 21.45
C ASP A 405 -40.94 7.28 21.78
N PHE A 406 -39.98 8.07 21.31
CA PHE A 406 -38.56 7.87 21.60
C PHE A 406 -38.32 8.03 23.10
N GLU A 407 -38.81 9.10 23.72
CA GLU A 407 -38.65 9.34 25.17
C GLU A 407 -39.31 8.24 26.02
N LYS A 408 -40.50 7.76 25.64
CA LYS A 408 -41.25 6.77 26.43
C LYS A 408 -40.78 5.33 26.25
N VAL A 409 -40.30 4.96 25.06
CA VAL A 409 -40.01 3.56 24.69
C VAL A 409 -38.51 3.29 24.63
N ILE A 410 -37.72 4.23 24.08
CA ILE A 410 -36.27 4.07 23.89
C ILE A 410 -35.52 4.72 25.05
N GLY A 411 -35.77 6.01 25.31
CA GLY A 411 -35.17 6.79 26.39
C GLY A 411 -33.71 7.19 26.11
N SER A 412 -32.81 6.23 25.90
CA SER A 412 -31.37 6.46 25.70
C SER A 412 -30.74 5.39 24.80
N THR A 413 -29.46 5.59 24.44
CA THR A 413 -28.65 4.60 23.71
C THR A 413 -28.35 3.31 24.50
N GLU A 414 -28.71 3.24 25.78
CA GLU A 414 -28.60 2.01 26.59
C GLU A 414 -29.64 0.96 26.22
N ASN A 415 -30.73 1.38 25.58
CA ASN A 415 -31.87 0.52 25.32
C ASN A 415 -31.51 -0.65 24.39
N GLU A 416 -31.81 -1.88 24.80
CA GLU A 416 -31.45 -3.09 24.06
C GLU A 416 -32.12 -3.17 22.67
N GLU A 417 -33.36 -2.69 22.53
CA GLU A 417 -34.08 -2.66 21.24
C GLU A 417 -33.48 -1.62 20.30
N TYR A 418 -33.04 -0.49 20.84
CA TYR A 418 -32.28 0.52 20.11
C TYR A 418 -30.98 -0.05 19.56
N THR A 419 -30.14 -0.64 20.41
CA THR A 419 -28.84 -1.22 20.01
C THR A 419 -29.03 -2.30 18.95
N LYS A 420 -30.00 -3.20 19.12
CA LYS A 420 -30.33 -4.21 18.09
C LYS A 420 -30.77 -3.60 16.77
N THR A 421 -31.47 -2.47 16.80
CA THR A 421 -31.89 -1.76 15.59
C THR A 421 -30.68 -1.22 14.85
N ILE A 422 -29.73 -0.60 15.55
CA ILE A 422 -28.49 -0.08 14.95
C ILE A 422 -27.62 -1.21 14.40
N GLU A 423 -27.40 -2.29 15.17
CA GLU A 423 -26.64 -3.47 14.74
C GLU A 423 -27.26 -4.10 13.48
N LYS A 424 -28.59 -4.23 13.46
CA LYS A 424 -29.31 -4.75 12.29
C LYS A 424 -29.11 -3.85 11.08
N LEU A 425 -29.18 -2.53 11.26
CA LEU A 425 -28.99 -1.58 10.18
C LEU A 425 -27.56 -1.63 9.60
N GLN A 426 -26.55 -1.70 10.47
CA GLN A 426 -25.16 -1.91 10.07
C GLN A 426 -24.98 -3.23 9.32
N ALA A 427 -25.62 -4.31 9.77
CA ALA A 427 -25.60 -5.61 9.10
C ALA A 427 -26.29 -5.55 7.73
N GLU A 428 -27.42 -4.85 7.61
CA GLU A 428 -28.11 -4.62 6.32
C GLU A 428 -27.23 -3.85 5.34
N VAL A 429 -26.56 -2.78 5.80
CA VAL A 429 -25.61 -2.03 4.98
C VAL A 429 -24.42 -2.93 4.59
N GLN A 430 -23.82 -3.65 5.52
CA GLN A 430 -22.72 -4.60 5.27
C GLN A 430 -23.13 -5.69 4.25
N ALA A 431 -24.40 -6.08 4.21
CA ALA A 431 -24.96 -7.08 3.31
C ALA A 431 -25.16 -6.60 1.86
N LEU A 432 -24.98 -5.31 1.58
CA LEU A 432 -25.20 -4.76 0.24
C LEU A 432 -24.16 -5.24 -0.76
N THR A 433 -24.57 -5.36 -2.03
CA THR A 433 -23.78 -5.96 -3.11
C THR A 433 -22.40 -5.33 -3.29
N LEU A 434 -22.24 -4.03 -3.01
CA LEU A 434 -20.94 -3.37 -3.08
C LEU A 434 -19.93 -3.90 -2.05
N TYR A 435 -20.40 -4.24 -0.84
CA TYR A 435 -19.55 -4.65 0.29
C TYR A 435 -19.51 -6.15 0.50
N GLN A 436 -20.49 -6.85 -0.04
CA GLN A 436 -20.29 -8.23 -0.37
C GLN A 436 -19.16 -8.23 -1.39
N ASN A 437 -17.96 -8.62 -0.94
CA ASN A 437 -17.14 -9.45 -1.81
C ASN A 437 -18.15 -10.41 -2.40
N SER A 438 -18.36 -10.38 -3.72
CA SER A 438 -19.06 -11.44 -4.41
C SER A 438 -18.41 -12.72 -3.89
N SER A 439 -19.04 -13.31 -2.89
CA SER A 439 -18.48 -14.43 -2.18
C SER A 439 -18.59 -15.48 -3.25
N LEU A 440 -17.42 -16.00 -3.58
CA LEU A 440 -17.23 -17.00 -4.62
C LEU A 440 -18.12 -18.25 -4.35
N ASP A 441 -18.87 -18.32 -3.26
CA ASP A 441 -19.72 -19.43 -2.82
C ASP A 441 -21.08 -19.57 -3.51
N ASP A 442 -21.69 -18.54 -4.11
CA ASP A 442 -22.90 -18.76 -4.94
C ASP A 442 -22.54 -19.10 -6.42
N LEU A 443 -21.25 -19.00 -6.75
CA LEU A 443 -20.62 -19.61 -7.92
C LEU A 443 -20.07 -21.00 -7.62
N SER A 444 -20.34 -21.61 -6.45
CA SER A 444 -19.83 -22.93 -6.03
C SER A 444 -20.31 -24.13 -6.86
N ARG A 445 -20.98 -23.91 -8.00
CA ARG A 445 -21.13 -24.94 -9.04
C ARG A 445 -20.33 -24.68 -10.32
N ASN A 446 -19.59 -23.57 -10.40
CA ASN A 446 -18.65 -23.20 -11.46
C ASN A 446 -17.64 -22.15 -10.96
N LYS A 447 -16.91 -22.41 -9.84
CA LYS A 447 -15.92 -21.45 -9.33
C LYS A 447 -14.79 -21.30 -10.32
N SER A 448 -14.50 -20.05 -10.70
CA SER A 448 -13.23 -19.71 -11.32
C SER A 448 -12.11 -19.69 -10.27
N LEU A 449 -10.95 -20.28 -10.56
CA LEU A 449 -9.73 -20.17 -9.75
C LEU A 449 -9.14 -18.76 -9.96
N ALA A 450 -8.88 -18.03 -8.89
CA ALA A 450 -8.20 -16.74 -8.95
C ALA A 450 -6.69 -16.94 -8.83
N ILE A 451 -5.93 -16.37 -9.77
CA ILE A 451 -4.45 -16.37 -9.72
C ILE A 451 -3.99 -15.56 -8.48
N ILE A 452 -3.04 -16.09 -7.70
CA ILE A 452 -2.57 -15.48 -6.44
C ILE A 452 -1.64 -14.30 -6.73
N ASP A 453 -0.56 -14.55 -7.47
CA ASP A 453 0.50 -13.56 -7.73
C ASP A 453 0.29 -12.86 -9.07
N THR A 454 -0.86 -12.18 -9.24
CA THR A 454 -1.23 -11.59 -10.53
C THR A 454 -0.22 -10.56 -11.05
N ILE A 455 0.00 -10.61 -12.36
CA ILE A 455 0.76 -9.63 -13.14
C ILE A 455 -0.24 -8.67 -13.82
N PRO A 456 -0.26 -7.37 -13.45
CA PRO A 456 -1.24 -6.41 -13.99
C PRO A 456 -1.19 -6.25 -15.52
N TRP A 457 -0.01 -6.42 -16.12
CA TRP A 457 0.20 -6.30 -17.57
C TRP A 457 0.17 -7.65 -18.31
N ALA A 458 -0.35 -8.72 -17.70
CA ALA A 458 -0.34 -10.06 -18.31
C ALA A 458 -1.02 -10.12 -19.71
N SER A 459 -1.98 -9.23 -19.97
CA SER A 459 -2.74 -9.19 -21.22
C SER A 459 -2.27 -8.12 -22.23
N ASN A 460 -1.46 -7.14 -21.79
CA ASN A 460 -1.15 -5.94 -22.57
C ASN A 460 0.28 -5.42 -22.39
N GLY A 461 1.16 -6.20 -21.78
CA GLY A 461 2.58 -5.88 -21.69
C GLY A 461 3.30 -5.96 -23.03
N VAL A 462 4.55 -5.51 -23.02
CA VAL A 462 5.48 -5.48 -24.16
C VAL A 462 6.74 -6.29 -23.84
N TRP A 463 7.31 -6.94 -24.84
CA TRP A 463 8.57 -7.67 -24.71
C TRP A 463 9.77 -6.75 -24.92
N LEU A 464 10.59 -6.61 -23.88
CA LEU A 464 11.79 -5.79 -23.84
C LEU A 464 13.04 -6.67 -23.85
N ALA A 465 14.04 -6.37 -24.67
CA ALA A 465 15.37 -6.95 -24.58
C ALA A 465 16.20 -6.19 -23.54
N VAL A 466 16.56 -6.86 -22.45
CA VAL A 466 17.25 -6.25 -21.32
C VAL A 466 18.56 -6.96 -21.03
N ASP A 467 19.61 -6.19 -20.80
CA ASP A 467 20.84 -6.68 -20.20
C ASP A 467 21.03 -6.08 -18.81
N THR A 468 21.18 -6.92 -17.80
CA THR A 468 21.06 -6.51 -16.39
C THR A 468 22.38 -6.54 -15.64
N HIS A 469 23.51 -6.75 -16.32
CA HIS A 469 24.82 -6.76 -15.66
C HIS A 469 25.94 -6.34 -16.62
N ILE A 470 26.47 -5.13 -16.43
CA ILE A 470 27.46 -4.51 -17.31
C ILE A 470 28.45 -3.68 -16.49
N HIS A 471 29.72 -3.77 -16.86
CA HIS A 471 30.82 -3.01 -16.27
C HIS A 471 31.33 -1.93 -17.22
N THR A 472 31.81 -0.84 -16.63
CA THR A 472 32.26 0.35 -17.33
C THR A 472 33.64 0.76 -16.84
N LYS A 473 34.13 1.92 -17.28
CA LYS A 473 35.39 2.49 -16.79
C LYS A 473 35.33 2.90 -15.31
N HIS A 474 34.18 2.81 -14.65
CA HIS A 474 34.04 3.09 -13.22
C HIS A 474 34.52 1.93 -12.33
N SER A 475 34.54 0.69 -12.86
CA SER A 475 35.30 -0.44 -12.30
C SER A 475 36.38 -0.95 -13.26
N ASP A 476 36.15 -2.08 -13.91
CA ASP A 476 37.10 -2.89 -14.67
C ASP A 476 36.62 -3.14 -16.12
N GLY A 477 35.59 -2.42 -16.56
CA GLY A 477 35.16 -2.34 -17.94
C GLY A 477 36.02 -1.41 -18.81
N GLY A 478 36.06 -1.69 -20.11
CA GLY A 478 36.87 -0.95 -21.08
C GLY A 478 36.20 0.27 -21.72
N HIS A 479 34.91 0.51 -21.44
CA HIS A 479 34.07 1.46 -22.17
C HIS A 479 33.31 2.40 -21.22
N SER A 480 32.99 3.62 -21.67
CA SER A 480 32.10 4.51 -20.92
C SER A 480 30.64 4.06 -21.03
N ILE A 481 29.79 4.52 -20.10
CA ILE A 481 28.35 4.26 -20.12
C ILE A 481 27.74 4.66 -21.48
N GLU A 482 28.08 5.84 -22.00
CA GLU A 482 27.58 6.33 -23.29
C GLU A 482 27.99 5.44 -24.48
N GLN A 483 29.23 4.93 -24.49
CA GLN A 483 29.68 4.02 -25.56
C GLN A 483 28.91 2.70 -25.54
N ILE A 484 28.65 2.18 -24.34
CA ILE A 484 27.87 0.96 -24.12
C ILE A 484 26.42 1.20 -24.53
N ALA A 485 25.79 2.28 -24.09
CA ALA A 485 24.42 2.65 -24.43
C ALA A 485 24.20 2.76 -25.95
N ASN A 486 25.11 3.45 -26.66
CA ASN A 486 25.06 3.52 -28.13
C ASN A 486 25.11 2.14 -28.80
N LYS A 487 25.94 1.22 -28.27
CA LYS A 487 26.02 -0.14 -28.78
C LYS A 487 24.78 -0.96 -28.43
N ALA A 488 24.29 -0.85 -27.21
CA ALA A 488 23.06 -1.50 -26.75
C ALA A 488 21.88 -1.14 -27.66
N VAL A 489 21.68 0.15 -27.97
CA VAL A 489 20.67 0.60 -28.94
C VAL A 489 20.90 -0.04 -30.31
N SER A 490 22.14 -0.05 -30.82
CA SER A 490 22.43 -0.62 -32.14
C SER A 490 22.18 -2.13 -32.23
N TYR A 491 22.24 -2.84 -31.10
CA TYR A 491 21.90 -4.25 -31.00
C TYR A 491 20.47 -4.50 -30.54
N GLY A 492 19.66 -3.46 -30.37
CA GLY A 492 18.23 -3.57 -30.03
C GLY A 492 17.96 -3.92 -28.57
N CYS A 493 18.79 -3.47 -27.63
CA CYS A 493 18.36 -3.43 -26.22
C CYS A 493 17.31 -2.33 -26.03
N ASP A 494 16.31 -2.62 -25.21
CA ASP A 494 15.32 -1.65 -24.73
C ASP A 494 15.68 -1.11 -23.34
N ALA A 495 16.43 -1.88 -22.54
CA ALA A 495 17.03 -1.41 -21.30
C ALA A 495 18.38 -2.08 -21.01
N ILE A 496 19.25 -1.38 -20.30
CA ILE A 496 20.50 -1.92 -19.77
C ILE A 496 20.66 -1.54 -18.29
N ALA A 497 21.43 -2.31 -17.51
CA ALA A 497 21.82 -1.94 -16.16
C ALA A 497 23.34 -1.79 -16.05
N ILE A 498 23.78 -0.67 -15.47
CA ILE A 498 25.18 -0.39 -15.19
C ILE A 498 25.46 -0.83 -13.76
N THR A 499 26.33 -1.81 -13.58
CA THR A 499 26.50 -2.58 -12.33
C THR A 499 27.98 -2.77 -12.03
N ASP A 500 28.77 -1.71 -12.16
CA ASP A 500 30.20 -1.73 -11.83
C ASP A 500 30.46 -2.26 -10.40
N HIS A 501 31.62 -2.90 -10.20
CA HIS A 501 32.14 -3.25 -8.87
C HIS A 501 32.49 -2.01 -8.05
N SER A 502 32.13 -1.96 -6.76
CA SER A 502 32.45 -0.84 -5.85
C SER A 502 33.68 -1.03 -4.95
N ASP A 503 34.60 -1.89 -5.35
CA ASP A 503 35.75 -2.34 -4.56
C ASP A 503 36.54 -1.21 -3.90
N GLY A 504 36.71 -1.29 -2.57
CA GLY A 504 37.49 -0.31 -1.81
C GLY A 504 37.12 1.15 -2.12
N ASP A 505 38.10 1.92 -2.62
CA ASP A 505 37.96 3.36 -2.92
C ASP A 505 37.53 3.66 -4.37
N LEU A 506 37.06 2.67 -5.13
CA LEU A 506 36.56 2.91 -6.50
C LEU A 506 35.42 3.94 -6.51
N HIS A 507 35.30 4.64 -7.65
CA HIS A 507 34.27 5.67 -7.87
C HIS A 507 32.86 5.04 -7.98
N ALA A 508 32.76 3.82 -8.50
CA ALA A 508 31.53 3.05 -8.59
C ALA A 508 30.83 2.92 -7.21
N GLY A 509 29.52 3.10 -7.20
CA GLY A 509 28.70 3.13 -5.99
C GLY A 509 28.79 4.43 -5.15
N SER A 510 29.52 5.45 -5.61
CA SER A 510 29.40 6.82 -5.07
C SER A 510 28.09 7.48 -5.50
N LEU A 511 27.71 8.59 -4.86
CA LEU A 511 26.54 9.36 -5.29
C LEU A 511 26.74 9.90 -6.71
N ASP A 512 27.92 10.46 -7.01
CA ASP A 512 28.24 11.03 -8.32
C ASP A 512 28.16 9.98 -9.44
N TYR A 513 28.57 8.73 -9.18
CA TYR A 513 28.40 7.60 -10.09
C TYR A 513 26.93 7.36 -10.45
N PHE A 514 26.04 7.29 -9.46
CA PHE A 514 24.61 7.08 -9.73
C PHE A 514 23.98 8.27 -10.45
N LEU A 515 24.38 9.50 -10.11
CA LEU A 515 23.89 10.71 -10.79
C LEU A 515 24.39 10.81 -12.24
N GLU A 516 25.59 10.31 -12.54
CA GLU A 516 26.10 10.21 -13.91
C GLU A 516 25.25 9.24 -14.73
N ILE A 517 24.91 8.06 -14.20
CA ILE A 517 24.04 7.09 -14.88
C ILE A 517 22.69 7.73 -15.19
N GLU A 518 22.05 8.38 -14.21
CA GLU A 518 20.78 9.08 -14.41
C GLU A 518 20.88 10.21 -15.45
N ALA A 519 22.01 10.92 -15.50
CA ALA A 519 22.23 11.98 -16.48
C ALA A 519 22.35 11.42 -17.90
N ILE A 520 23.00 10.27 -18.05
CA ILE A 520 23.15 9.61 -19.34
C ILE A 520 21.84 8.95 -19.76
N ASP A 521 21.09 8.32 -18.85
CA ASP A 521 19.74 7.79 -19.13
C ASP A 521 18.85 8.83 -19.81
N ARG A 522 18.82 10.06 -19.27
CA ARG A 522 18.08 11.20 -19.86
C ARG A 522 18.51 11.57 -21.29
N ALA A 523 19.72 11.20 -21.70
CA ALA A 523 20.22 11.46 -23.05
C ALA A 523 19.82 10.37 -24.08
N PHE A 524 19.27 9.22 -23.64
CA PHE A 524 18.89 8.10 -24.49
C PHE A 524 17.37 7.85 -24.45
N PRO A 525 16.56 8.52 -25.29
CA PRO A 525 15.09 8.47 -25.18
C PRO A 525 14.46 7.10 -25.51
N THR A 526 15.20 6.18 -26.14
CA THR A 526 14.71 4.85 -26.55
C THR A 526 15.33 3.71 -25.76
N LEU A 527 16.20 4.00 -24.78
CA LEU A 527 16.90 3.00 -23.98
C LEU A 527 16.90 3.46 -22.53
N SER A 528 16.33 2.65 -21.63
CA SER A 528 16.46 2.91 -20.20
C SER A 528 17.79 2.37 -19.65
N ILE A 529 18.48 3.18 -18.87
CA ILE A 529 19.77 2.86 -18.25
C ILE A 529 19.55 2.81 -16.73
N ILE A 530 19.45 1.59 -16.22
CA ILE A 530 19.15 1.30 -14.82
C ILE A 530 20.44 1.48 -13.99
N SER A 531 20.33 2.30 -12.94
CA SER A 531 21.35 2.42 -11.90
C SER A 531 21.48 1.14 -11.09
N GLY A 532 22.69 0.60 -10.99
CA GLY A 532 22.94 -0.65 -10.28
C GLY A 532 24.35 -0.77 -9.73
N LEU A 533 24.60 -1.91 -9.09
CA LEU A 533 25.88 -2.27 -8.50
C LEU A 533 26.09 -3.78 -8.57
N GLU A 534 27.31 -4.23 -8.86
CA GLU A 534 27.73 -5.59 -8.53
C GLU A 534 28.24 -5.61 -7.09
N TRP A 535 27.37 -5.98 -6.16
CA TRP A 535 27.66 -6.05 -4.74
C TRP A 535 28.55 -7.25 -4.42
N ASN A 536 29.70 -7.01 -3.79
CA ASN A 536 30.53 -8.05 -3.20
C ASN A 536 29.87 -8.54 -1.91
N LEU A 537 29.37 -9.79 -1.93
CA LEU A 537 28.59 -10.33 -0.83
C LEU A 537 29.46 -10.62 0.40
N PRO A 538 29.07 -10.18 1.62
CA PRO A 538 29.76 -10.57 2.84
C PRO A 538 29.35 -11.95 3.35
N PRO A 539 30.24 -12.71 4.02
CA PRO A 539 31.65 -12.41 4.30
C PRO A 539 32.57 -13.10 3.28
N TYR A 540 32.25 -13.01 1.97
CA TYR A 540 32.91 -13.80 0.93
C TYR A 540 34.11 -13.10 0.29
N GLU A 541 34.45 -11.87 0.70
CA GLU A 541 35.62 -11.10 0.26
C GLU A 541 35.77 -11.05 -1.28
N GLY A 542 34.68 -10.75 -1.99
CA GLY A 542 34.66 -10.68 -3.47
C GLY A 542 34.71 -12.04 -4.18
N ARG A 543 34.53 -13.15 -3.44
CA ARG A 543 34.31 -14.46 -4.06
C ARG A 543 32.93 -14.51 -4.73
N GLU A 544 31.90 -14.07 -4.01
CA GLU A 544 30.50 -14.11 -4.41
C GLU A 544 29.93 -12.72 -4.65
N HIS A 545 29.08 -12.58 -5.67
CA HIS A 545 28.54 -11.28 -6.07
C HIS A 545 27.04 -11.33 -6.34
N ALA A 546 26.34 -10.21 -6.12
CA ALA A 546 24.97 -10.04 -6.56
C ALA A 546 24.79 -8.74 -7.35
N THR A 547 23.96 -8.79 -8.37
CA THR A 547 23.46 -7.60 -9.05
C THR A 547 22.41 -6.93 -8.18
N LEU A 548 22.56 -5.64 -7.91
CA LEU A 548 21.53 -4.77 -7.36
C LEU A 548 21.05 -3.82 -8.45
N LEU A 549 19.73 -3.74 -8.61
CA LEU A 549 19.06 -2.81 -9.51
C LEU A 549 18.19 -1.88 -8.67
N PHE A 550 18.42 -0.57 -8.78
CA PHE A 550 17.72 0.44 -7.99
C PHE A 550 16.59 1.09 -8.81
N PRO A 551 15.43 1.40 -8.18
CA PRO A 551 14.37 2.17 -8.82
C PRO A 551 14.85 3.59 -9.16
N GLU A 552 14.09 4.29 -10.01
CA GLU A 552 14.44 5.64 -10.44
C GLU A 552 14.35 6.66 -9.29
N GLY A 553 15.25 7.65 -9.30
CA GLY A 553 15.13 8.86 -8.50
C GLY A 553 16.35 9.19 -7.62
N HIS A 554 16.57 10.49 -7.39
CA HIS A 554 17.71 11.02 -6.66
C HIS A 554 17.87 10.43 -5.25
N THR A 555 16.76 10.24 -4.53
CA THR A 555 16.79 9.64 -3.20
C THR A 555 17.19 8.15 -3.26
N ALA A 556 16.85 7.43 -4.34
CA ALA A 556 17.31 6.06 -4.56
C ALA A 556 18.83 6.01 -4.76
N ALA A 557 19.40 6.97 -5.50
CA ALA A 557 20.86 7.12 -5.66
C ALA A 557 21.57 7.38 -4.32
N MET A 558 20.98 8.20 -3.44
CA MET A 558 21.52 8.43 -2.09
C MET A 558 21.51 7.16 -1.24
N ILE A 559 20.40 6.41 -1.24
CA ILE A 559 20.26 5.15 -0.52
C ILE A 559 21.23 4.10 -1.07
N ALA A 560 21.36 3.99 -2.40
CA ALA A 560 22.29 3.09 -3.05
C ALA A 560 23.75 3.39 -2.67
N SER A 561 24.12 4.67 -2.62
CA SER A 561 25.45 5.08 -2.17
C SER A 561 25.69 4.76 -0.68
N GLN A 562 24.65 4.87 0.15
CA GLN A 562 24.72 4.47 1.54
C GLN A 562 24.82 2.95 1.71
N PHE A 563 24.07 2.17 0.91
CA PHE A 563 24.15 0.72 0.89
C PHE A 563 25.59 0.26 0.63
N ARG A 564 26.20 0.79 -0.44
CA ARG A 564 27.60 0.49 -0.80
C ARG A 564 28.57 0.74 0.35
N ARG A 565 28.46 1.88 1.04
CA ARG A 565 29.34 2.19 2.19
C ARG A 565 29.20 1.21 3.35
N GLN A 566 28.00 0.67 3.56
CA GLN A 566 27.67 -0.14 4.72
C GLN A 566 27.87 -1.64 4.50
N PHE A 567 27.62 -2.16 3.29
CA PHE A 567 27.46 -3.60 3.08
C PHE A 567 28.40 -4.23 2.04
N ASP A 568 29.14 -3.45 1.25
CA ASP A 568 30.09 -4.02 0.28
C ASP A 568 31.32 -4.63 0.98
N ASP A 569 31.66 -5.88 0.67
CA ASP A 569 32.60 -6.69 1.47
C ASP A 569 34.04 -6.73 0.94
N TYR A 570 34.30 -6.31 -0.31
CA TYR A 570 35.63 -6.42 -0.90
C TYR A 570 36.47 -5.16 -0.73
N ARG A 571 37.61 -5.32 -0.02
CA ARG A 571 38.57 -4.24 0.30
C ARG A 571 37.95 -3.03 1.02
N ASN A 572 36.82 -3.22 1.69
CA ASN A 572 36.15 -2.18 2.46
C ASN A 572 36.86 -1.96 3.81
N PRO A 573 37.48 -0.79 4.07
CA PRO A 573 38.19 -0.54 5.32
C PRO A 573 37.26 -0.43 6.54
N ASN A 574 35.97 -0.22 6.31
CA ASN A 574 34.95 -0.05 7.36
C ASN A 574 34.13 -1.32 7.61
N ASN A 575 34.54 -2.47 7.03
CA ASN A 575 33.78 -3.72 7.00
C ASN A 575 33.10 -4.03 8.35
N PRO A 576 31.79 -3.73 8.50
CA PRO A 576 31.05 -4.20 9.66
C PRO A 576 30.82 -5.69 9.42
N PHE A 577 31.03 -6.56 10.41
CA PHE A 577 30.73 -8.00 10.36
C PHE A 577 29.24 -8.31 10.03
N SER A 578 28.78 -7.89 8.85
CA SER A 578 27.41 -7.82 8.38
C SER A 578 27.16 -9.02 7.47
N SER A 579 25.95 -9.57 7.52
CA SER A 579 25.60 -10.70 6.66
C SER A 579 24.85 -10.24 5.41
N VAL A 580 24.84 -11.07 4.36
CA VAL A 580 23.99 -10.81 3.17
C VAL A 580 22.55 -10.49 3.57
N ARG A 581 21.98 -11.23 4.54
CA ARG A 581 20.62 -11.00 5.02
C ARG A 581 20.41 -9.64 5.67
N ASP A 582 21.39 -9.15 6.43
CA ASP A 582 21.28 -7.83 7.06
C ASP A 582 21.27 -6.74 6.00
N GLY A 583 22.11 -6.87 4.97
CA GLY A 583 22.10 -5.98 3.81
C GLY A 583 20.76 -6.00 3.08
N LEU A 584 20.21 -7.19 2.79
CA LEU A 584 18.91 -7.33 2.11
C LEU A 584 17.75 -6.71 2.91
N LYS A 585 17.69 -6.93 4.24
CA LYS A 585 16.65 -6.35 5.11
C LYS A 585 16.78 -4.84 5.26
N TRP A 586 18.02 -4.34 5.36
CA TRP A 586 18.27 -2.92 5.39
C TRP A 586 17.85 -2.27 4.06
N LEU A 587 18.17 -2.92 2.94
CA LEU A 587 17.81 -2.44 1.61
C LEU A 587 16.30 -2.39 1.43
N GLU A 588 15.57 -3.43 1.82
CA GLU A 588 14.11 -3.45 1.77
C GLU A 588 13.50 -2.31 2.60
N SER A 589 13.85 -2.21 3.88
CA SER A 589 13.26 -1.19 4.77
C SER A 589 13.59 0.25 4.38
N SER A 590 14.75 0.47 3.72
CA SER A 590 15.12 1.79 3.19
C SER A 590 14.25 2.24 2.02
N PHE A 591 13.51 1.32 1.39
CA PHE A 591 12.64 1.59 0.24
C PHE A 591 11.13 1.35 0.55
N ASP A 592 10.73 1.20 1.82
CA ASP A 592 9.33 0.92 2.22
C ASP A 592 8.30 1.96 1.71
N SER A 593 8.75 3.21 1.47
CA SER A 593 7.91 4.29 0.94
C SER A 593 7.95 4.43 -0.59
N TYR A 594 8.74 3.62 -1.29
CA TYR A 594 8.88 3.68 -2.75
C TYR A 594 7.82 2.86 -3.47
N PRO A 595 7.40 3.27 -4.67
CA PRO A 595 6.43 2.52 -5.47
C PRO A 595 6.96 1.16 -5.95
N VAL A 596 8.28 1.03 -6.10
CA VAL A 596 8.96 -0.19 -6.56
C VAL A 596 10.19 -0.41 -5.67
N LEU A 597 10.32 -1.63 -5.13
CA LEU A 597 11.50 -2.03 -4.36
C LEU A 597 12.68 -2.40 -5.27
N PRO A 598 13.93 -2.30 -4.80
CA PRO A 598 15.09 -2.81 -5.52
C PRO A 598 14.99 -4.29 -5.88
N ALA A 599 15.76 -4.71 -6.89
CA ALA A 599 15.85 -6.09 -7.34
C ALA A 599 17.27 -6.63 -7.16
N VAL A 600 17.42 -7.76 -6.46
CA VAL A 600 18.71 -8.40 -6.18
C VAL A 600 18.78 -9.80 -6.78
N PHE A 601 19.82 -10.06 -7.57
CA PHE A 601 20.08 -11.35 -8.20
C PHE A 601 21.51 -11.83 -7.94
N TYR A 602 21.67 -13.04 -7.42
CA TYR A 602 22.98 -13.65 -7.23
C TYR A 602 23.64 -13.98 -8.57
N ASN A 603 24.90 -13.56 -8.76
CA ASN A 603 25.62 -13.74 -10.01
C ASN A 603 26.39 -15.06 -10.02
N HIS A 604 26.51 -15.63 -11.21
CA HIS A 604 27.38 -16.76 -11.55
C HIS A 604 27.53 -17.84 -10.43
N PRO A 605 26.42 -18.48 -10.00
CA PRO A 605 26.35 -19.27 -8.75
C PRO A 605 27.36 -20.41 -8.60
N SER A 606 27.72 -21.05 -9.70
CA SER A 606 28.60 -22.23 -9.68
C SER A 606 30.06 -21.90 -10.03
N ARG A 607 30.40 -20.62 -10.25
CA ARG A 607 31.71 -20.21 -10.81
C ARG A 607 32.90 -20.55 -9.91
N LYS A 608 32.73 -20.41 -8.59
CA LYS A 608 33.81 -20.53 -7.59
C LYS A 608 33.49 -21.44 -6.40
N VAL A 609 32.40 -22.20 -6.46
CA VAL A 609 31.97 -23.09 -5.36
C VAL A 609 32.53 -24.52 -5.53
N ASP A 610 32.75 -25.19 -4.40
CA ASP A 610 33.20 -26.59 -4.35
C ASP A 610 32.04 -27.59 -4.34
N SER A 611 30.85 -27.16 -3.92
CA SER A 611 29.68 -28.02 -3.74
C SER A 611 28.37 -27.26 -3.99
N PHE A 612 27.39 -27.92 -4.61
CA PHE A 612 26.05 -27.34 -4.82
C PHE A 612 25.26 -27.21 -3.52
N GLU A 613 25.62 -27.96 -2.47
CA GLU A 613 25.01 -27.80 -1.15
C GLU A 613 25.32 -26.45 -0.52
N GLU A 614 26.49 -25.85 -0.80
CA GLU A 614 26.79 -24.46 -0.42
C GLU A 614 25.85 -23.49 -1.12
N THR A 615 25.75 -23.59 -2.45
CA THR A 615 24.86 -22.75 -3.26
C THR A 615 23.41 -22.87 -2.81
N LEU A 616 22.91 -24.09 -2.60
CA LEU A 616 21.55 -24.33 -2.12
C LEU A 616 21.32 -23.67 -0.75
N ARG A 617 22.23 -23.86 0.21
CA ARG A 617 22.11 -23.24 1.54
C ARG A 617 22.11 -21.71 1.46
N ASN A 618 22.97 -21.13 0.63
CA ASN A 618 23.04 -19.68 0.46
C ASN A 618 21.74 -19.12 -0.14
N LEU A 619 21.23 -19.74 -1.21
CA LEU A 619 19.96 -19.36 -1.83
C LEU A 619 18.78 -19.49 -0.84
N GLU A 620 18.73 -20.57 -0.06
CA GLU A 620 17.69 -20.75 0.96
C GLU A 620 17.82 -19.76 2.12
N ASP A 621 19.02 -19.30 2.44
CA ASP A 621 19.25 -18.32 3.50
C ASP A 621 18.91 -16.89 3.06
N TRP A 622 19.37 -16.50 1.87
CA TRP A 622 19.18 -15.15 1.33
C TRP A 622 17.74 -14.87 0.89
N ALA A 623 16.96 -15.91 0.57
CA ALA A 623 15.54 -15.78 0.27
C ALA A 623 14.64 -15.62 1.51
N LYS A 624 15.17 -15.69 2.74
CA LYS A 624 14.37 -15.58 3.97
C LYS A 624 14.15 -14.13 4.37
N GLU A 625 12.93 -13.87 4.86
CA GLU A 625 12.58 -12.64 5.60
C GLU A 625 12.93 -11.34 4.87
N ASN A 626 12.86 -11.35 3.54
CA ASN A 626 12.92 -10.17 2.68
C ASN A 626 12.23 -10.42 1.33
N SER A 627 11.87 -9.36 0.60
CA SER A 627 11.32 -9.45 -0.76
C SER A 627 12.20 -8.85 -1.86
N VAL A 628 13.43 -8.40 -1.54
CA VAL A 628 14.35 -7.79 -2.51
C VAL A 628 15.27 -8.81 -3.20
N PHE A 629 15.54 -9.96 -2.58
CA PHE A 629 16.26 -11.07 -3.19
C PHE A 629 15.34 -11.92 -4.07
N LEU A 630 15.59 -11.91 -5.39
CA LEU A 630 14.67 -12.47 -6.38
C LEU A 630 15.14 -13.78 -7.00
N GLY A 631 16.44 -14.06 -6.98
CA GLY A 631 16.98 -15.26 -7.61
C GLY A 631 18.43 -15.10 -8.04
N PHE A 632 18.76 -15.59 -9.23
CA PHE A 632 20.14 -15.73 -9.69
C PHE A 632 20.27 -15.70 -11.21
N SER A 633 21.48 -15.45 -11.69
CA SER A 633 21.83 -15.55 -13.12
C SER A 633 21.93 -17.00 -13.56
N GLY A 634 21.07 -17.40 -14.49
CA GLY A 634 21.08 -18.73 -15.08
C GLY A 634 22.14 -18.90 -16.16
N ALA A 635 22.44 -17.86 -16.93
CA ALA A 635 23.59 -17.85 -17.82
C ALA A 635 24.62 -16.83 -17.33
N PRO A 636 25.91 -17.20 -17.22
CA PRO A 636 26.95 -16.24 -16.94
C PRO A 636 27.33 -15.46 -18.21
N GLY A 637 28.02 -14.34 -18.02
CA GLY A 637 28.60 -13.56 -19.09
C GLY A 637 29.87 -14.17 -19.69
N HIS A 638 30.85 -13.36 -20.08
CA HIS A 638 32.14 -13.86 -20.60
C HIS A 638 31.98 -14.89 -21.72
N GLN A 639 31.03 -14.64 -22.63
CA GLN A 639 30.55 -15.68 -23.54
C GLN A 639 31.54 -15.99 -24.67
N ARG A 640 32.58 -15.16 -24.86
CA ARG A 640 33.68 -15.41 -25.82
C ARG A 640 34.83 -16.19 -25.21
N VAL A 641 34.86 -16.42 -23.90
CA VAL A 641 35.84 -17.32 -23.30
C VAL A 641 35.64 -18.72 -23.92
N PRO A 642 36.67 -19.33 -24.52
CA PRO A 642 36.49 -20.54 -25.34
C PRO A 642 36.37 -21.82 -24.50
N GLY A 643 35.78 -22.85 -25.11
CA GLY A 643 35.77 -24.22 -24.58
C GLY A 643 34.86 -24.40 -23.36
N ASP A 644 35.30 -25.25 -22.43
CA ASP A 644 34.60 -25.56 -21.17
C ASP A 644 34.69 -24.45 -20.12
N LYS A 645 35.38 -23.35 -20.43
CA LYS A 645 35.62 -22.20 -19.54
C LYS A 645 34.70 -21.01 -19.80
N ILE A 646 33.72 -21.16 -20.70
CA ILE A 646 32.68 -20.14 -20.97
C ILE A 646 32.09 -19.65 -19.64
N GLY A 647 31.92 -18.32 -19.50
CA GLY A 647 31.51 -17.71 -18.22
C GLY A 647 32.65 -17.40 -17.26
N SER A 648 33.91 -17.66 -17.65
CA SER A 648 35.07 -17.66 -16.73
C SER A 648 34.95 -18.71 -15.62
N TYR A 649 34.33 -19.87 -15.91
CA TYR A 649 34.13 -20.97 -14.97
C TYR A 649 35.40 -21.85 -14.94
N PHE A 650 36.45 -21.32 -14.32
CA PHE A 650 37.74 -22.01 -14.23
C PHE A 650 37.78 -23.08 -13.13
N HIS A 651 36.85 -23.05 -12.17
CA HIS A 651 36.79 -23.97 -11.03
C HIS A 651 36.15 -25.33 -11.39
N LYS A 652 35.51 -25.99 -10.42
CA LYS A 652 35.09 -27.39 -10.44
C LYS A 652 33.90 -27.60 -11.38
N PHE A 653 32.89 -26.75 -11.25
CA PHE A 653 31.69 -26.82 -12.08
C PHE A 653 31.87 -26.00 -13.36
N LYS A 654 31.37 -26.54 -14.47
CA LYS A 654 31.41 -25.90 -15.80
C LYS A 654 30.00 -25.58 -16.26
N THR A 655 29.86 -24.64 -17.18
CA THR A 655 28.57 -24.37 -17.81
C THR A 655 28.14 -25.53 -18.71
N HIS A 656 26.84 -25.82 -18.76
CA HIS A 656 26.25 -26.75 -19.72
C HIS A 656 25.49 -25.94 -20.77
N ASP A 657 25.90 -26.05 -22.03
CA ASP A 657 25.39 -25.22 -23.13
C ASP A 657 25.36 -23.72 -22.80
N ARG A 658 26.41 -23.25 -22.11
CA ARG A 658 26.61 -21.86 -21.66
C ARG A 658 25.71 -21.41 -20.50
N TRP A 659 25.02 -22.33 -19.84
CA TRP A 659 24.20 -22.06 -18.67
C TRP A 659 24.82 -22.65 -17.41
N ASP A 660 24.59 -21.98 -16.28
CA ASP A 660 25.00 -22.45 -14.97
C ASP A 660 24.29 -23.78 -14.64
N PRO A 661 25.01 -24.77 -14.08
CA PRO A 661 24.43 -26.05 -13.65
C PRO A 661 23.23 -25.91 -12.71
N VAL A 662 23.17 -24.85 -11.89
CA VAL A 662 22.02 -24.57 -11.01
C VAL A 662 20.71 -24.50 -11.80
N VAL A 663 20.74 -24.02 -13.05
CA VAL A 663 19.57 -23.88 -13.95
C VAL A 663 19.45 -25.00 -14.97
N SER A 664 20.59 -25.42 -15.53
CA SER A 664 20.61 -26.34 -16.68
C SER A 664 20.41 -27.81 -16.31
N GLU A 665 20.69 -28.20 -15.06
CA GLU A 665 20.43 -29.56 -14.58
C GLU A 665 18.96 -29.74 -14.20
N VAL A 666 18.27 -30.64 -14.89
CA VAL A 666 16.88 -31.02 -14.58
C VAL A 666 16.88 -31.81 -13.28
N GLY A 667 16.09 -31.37 -12.31
CA GLY A 667 16.08 -31.88 -10.94
C GLY A 667 17.23 -31.41 -10.06
N GLY A 668 18.03 -30.44 -10.53
CA GLY A 668 19.14 -29.84 -9.79
C GLY A 668 18.69 -28.82 -8.73
N VAL A 669 19.58 -27.87 -8.41
CA VAL A 669 19.39 -26.89 -7.33
C VAL A 669 18.13 -26.03 -7.53
N TRP A 670 17.91 -25.48 -8.73
CA TRP A 670 16.75 -24.62 -8.99
C TRP A 670 15.44 -25.39 -8.86
N ASP A 671 15.36 -26.58 -9.46
CA ASP A 671 14.16 -27.41 -9.41
C ASP A 671 13.87 -27.89 -7.98
N ASN A 672 14.88 -28.16 -7.16
CA ASN A 672 14.69 -28.48 -5.74
C ASN A 672 14.04 -27.32 -4.96
N LEU A 673 14.45 -26.08 -5.24
CA LEU A 673 13.87 -24.89 -4.61
C LEU A 673 12.43 -24.68 -5.06
N LEU A 674 12.19 -24.78 -6.37
CA LEU A 674 10.85 -24.63 -6.96
C LEU A 674 9.88 -25.71 -6.46
N GLY A 675 10.31 -26.97 -6.36
CA GLY A 675 9.50 -28.07 -5.83
C GLY A 675 9.14 -27.93 -4.35
N LYS A 676 9.87 -27.10 -3.59
CA LYS A 676 9.55 -26.72 -2.21
C LYS A 676 8.69 -25.46 -2.12
N GLY A 677 8.17 -24.96 -3.25
CA GLY A 677 7.37 -23.74 -3.32
C GLY A 677 8.18 -22.44 -3.18
N LYS A 678 9.52 -22.50 -3.20
CA LYS A 678 10.37 -21.31 -3.11
C LYS A 678 10.56 -20.67 -4.48
N LEU A 679 9.88 -19.54 -4.69
CA LEU A 679 9.95 -18.78 -5.93
C LEU A 679 11.23 -17.97 -6.02
N LEU A 680 12.22 -18.50 -6.75
CA LEU A 680 13.42 -17.78 -7.16
C LEU A 680 13.56 -17.84 -8.68
N TRP A 681 13.90 -16.71 -9.29
CA TRP A 681 14.02 -16.57 -10.73
C TRP A 681 15.43 -16.94 -11.20
N GLY A 682 15.52 -17.93 -12.09
CA GLY A 682 16.77 -18.41 -12.68
C GLY A 682 16.91 -18.12 -14.17
N ALA A 683 15.84 -17.70 -14.85
CA ALA A 683 15.84 -17.44 -16.28
C ALA A 683 16.42 -16.06 -16.65
N ARG A 684 17.57 -15.72 -16.09
CA ARG A 684 18.28 -14.45 -16.31
C ARG A 684 19.61 -14.72 -17.00
N ALA A 685 19.89 -14.00 -18.09
CA ALA A 685 21.11 -14.17 -18.87
C ALA A 685 21.78 -12.81 -19.16
N PRO A 686 22.42 -12.20 -18.14
CA PRO A 686 23.17 -10.97 -18.35
C PRO A 686 24.45 -11.19 -19.17
N SER A 687 25.03 -10.13 -19.74
CA SER A 687 26.27 -10.24 -20.50
C SER A 687 27.55 -10.28 -19.68
N ASP A 688 27.53 -9.70 -18.47
CA ASP A 688 28.73 -9.43 -17.67
C ASP A 688 29.79 -8.68 -18.51
N PHE A 689 29.34 -7.67 -19.25
CA PHE A 689 30.16 -7.03 -20.28
C PHE A 689 31.25 -6.16 -19.65
N HIS A 690 32.51 -6.52 -19.93
CA HIS A 690 33.70 -5.72 -19.63
C HIS A 690 34.38 -5.22 -20.90
N GLY A 691 34.24 -5.97 -22.00
CA GLY A 691 34.74 -5.57 -23.30
C GLY A 691 34.73 -6.68 -24.34
N THR A 692 34.94 -6.31 -25.60
CA THR A 692 34.77 -7.23 -26.74
C THR A 692 35.80 -8.36 -26.85
N ARG A 693 36.80 -8.41 -25.96
CA ARG A 693 37.75 -9.52 -25.89
C ARG A 693 37.12 -10.77 -25.27
N GLY A 694 36.41 -10.59 -24.15
CA GLY A 694 35.76 -11.67 -23.39
C GLY A 694 34.27 -11.81 -23.66
N ASP A 695 33.63 -10.73 -24.14
CA ASP A 695 32.17 -10.60 -24.13
C ASP A 695 31.62 -10.18 -25.50
N TYR A 696 30.33 -10.43 -25.71
CA TYR A 696 29.55 -9.74 -26.73
C TYR A 696 28.92 -8.48 -26.15
N TRP A 697 28.66 -7.48 -27.00
CA TRP A 697 27.97 -6.26 -26.55
C TRP A 697 26.59 -6.58 -25.92
N PRO A 698 26.05 -5.70 -25.07
CA PRO A 698 24.73 -5.89 -24.48
C PRO A 698 23.65 -6.17 -25.54
N CYS A 699 22.80 -7.15 -25.26
CA CYS A 699 21.78 -7.74 -26.15
C CYS A 699 22.28 -8.18 -27.53
N GLN A 700 23.59 -8.24 -27.80
CA GLN A 700 24.10 -8.75 -29.08
C GLN A 700 23.91 -10.26 -29.17
N PHE A 701 24.20 -10.98 -28.08
CA PHE A 701 24.19 -12.43 -28.02
C PHE A 701 23.32 -12.95 -26.88
N SER A 702 23.53 -12.44 -25.67
CA SER A 702 22.74 -12.79 -24.49
C SER A 702 21.74 -11.70 -24.21
N GLU A 703 20.50 -12.08 -23.93
CA GLU A 703 19.44 -11.15 -23.54
C GLU A 703 18.48 -11.79 -22.54
N THR A 704 18.01 -10.98 -21.60
CA THR A 704 16.84 -11.30 -20.79
C THR A 704 15.65 -10.59 -21.43
N ARG A 705 14.72 -11.35 -21.98
CA ARG A 705 13.48 -10.84 -22.56
C ARG A 705 12.49 -10.63 -21.43
N VAL A 706 12.19 -9.39 -21.10
CA VAL A 706 11.33 -8.99 -19.98
C VAL A 706 9.97 -8.57 -20.52
N TYR A 707 8.90 -9.21 -20.05
CA TYR A 707 7.53 -8.80 -20.34
C TYR A 707 7.11 -7.76 -19.30
N SER A 708 7.08 -6.50 -19.69
CA SER A 708 6.79 -5.37 -18.80
C SER A 708 5.62 -4.55 -19.32
N ARG A 709 5.03 -3.71 -18.45
CA ARG A 709 4.00 -2.74 -18.84
C ARG A 709 4.53 -1.71 -19.84
N ASP A 710 5.76 -1.28 -19.65
CA ASP A 710 6.43 -0.23 -20.42
C ASP A 710 7.95 -0.38 -20.26
N ASN A 711 8.73 0.43 -20.98
CA ASN A 711 10.20 0.38 -20.92
C ASN A 711 10.82 1.25 -19.82
N SER A 712 10.04 1.84 -18.90
CA SER A 712 10.60 2.63 -17.80
C SER A 712 11.46 1.78 -16.85
N ILE A 713 12.42 2.41 -16.16
CA ILE A 713 13.28 1.74 -15.18
C ILE A 713 12.43 0.98 -14.15
N ASN A 714 11.43 1.65 -13.58
CA ASN A 714 10.52 1.06 -12.60
C ASN A 714 9.68 -0.08 -13.20
N GLY A 715 9.19 0.07 -14.44
CA GLY A 715 8.46 -0.99 -15.15
C GLY A 715 9.32 -2.23 -15.38
N VAL A 716 10.59 -2.06 -15.79
CA VAL A 716 11.52 -3.18 -15.99
C VAL A 716 11.82 -3.89 -14.67
N ILE A 717 12.09 -3.13 -13.60
CA ILE A 717 12.36 -3.70 -12.27
C ILE A 717 11.14 -4.45 -11.73
N GLU A 718 9.92 -3.88 -11.85
CA GLU A 718 8.70 -4.53 -11.40
C GLU A 718 8.46 -5.86 -12.14
N ALA A 719 8.74 -5.91 -13.46
CA ALA A 719 8.66 -7.13 -14.25
C ALA A 719 9.70 -8.19 -13.86
N LEU A 720 10.93 -7.78 -13.55
CA LEU A 720 11.94 -8.67 -12.98
C LEU A 720 11.52 -9.21 -11.61
N ARG A 721 10.92 -8.38 -10.75
CA ARG A 721 10.38 -8.80 -9.44
C ARG A 721 9.27 -9.83 -9.59
N LYS A 722 8.40 -9.63 -10.58
CA LYS A 722 7.28 -10.54 -10.88
C LYS A 722 7.69 -11.81 -11.64
N GLY A 723 8.96 -11.97 -12.02
CA GLY A 723 9.40 -13.17 -12.74
C GLY A 723 8.88 -13.26 -14.18
N SER A 724 8.31 -12.17 -14.72
CA SER A 724 7.65 -12.14 -16.03
C SER A 724 8.65 -12.00 -17.18
N PHE A 725 9.63 -12.91 -17.23
CA PHE A 725 10.72 -12.86 -18.18
C PHE A 725 11.24 -14.26 -18.52
N PHE A 726 11.90 -14.35 -19.68
CA PHE A 726 12.71 -15.48 -20.07
C PHE A 726 14.07 -14.98 -20.54
N ALA A 727 15.05 -15.86 -20.63
CA ALA A 727 16.37 -15.50 -21.14
C ALA A 727 16.72 -16.36 -22.34
N SER A 728 17.44 -15.77 -23.29
CA SER A 728 17.80 -16.41 -24.55
C SER A 728 19.22 -16.08 -24.95
N HIS A 729 19.91 -17.07 -25.52
CA HIS A 729 21.14 -16.88 -26.27
C HIS A 729 20.87 -16.86 -27.78
N GLY A 730 21.68 -16.08 -28.49
CA GLY A 730 21.78 -16.11 -29.94
C GLY A 730 20.63 -15.48 -30.71
N LYS A 731 19.75 -14.72 -30.05
CA LYS A 731 18.55 -14.10 -30.65
C LYS A 731 17.65 -15.10 -31.38
N VAL A 732 17.41 -16.26 -30.77
CA VAL A 732 16.59 -17.31 -31.37
C VAL A 732 15.11 -17.00 -31.22
N VAL A 733 14.65 -16.82 -29.97
CA VAL A 733 13.24 -16.57 -29.66
C VAL A 733 12.99 -15.07 -29.57
N ARG A 734 12.05 -14.56 -30.39
CA ARG A 734 11.63 -13.15 -30.35
C ARG A 734 10.54 -12.95 -29.32
N ASP A 735 9.44 -13.68 -29.47
CA ASP A 735 8.28 -13.60 -28.60
C ASP A 735 7.96 -14.98 -28.04
N LEU A 736 7.54 -15.03 -26.78
CA LEU A 736 7.06 -16.24 -26.14
C LEU A 736 5.73 -15.95 -25.45
N LYS A 737 4.78 -16.85 -25.62
CA LYS A 737 3.55 -16.91 -24.85
C LYS A 737 3.47 -18.29 -24.22
N PHE A 738 3.91 -18.36 -22.97
CA PHE A 738 3.87 -19.56 -22.14
C PHE A 738 2.73 -19.38 -21.13
N GLU A 739 1.67 -20.16 -21.34
CA GLU A 739 0.41 -20.01 -20.64
C GLU A 739 -0.04 -21.32 -19.99
N LEU A 740 -0.50 -21.25 -18.76
CA LEU A 740 -1.20 -22.33 -18.09
C LEU A 740 -2.70 -22.07 -18.15
N LYS A 741 -3.44 -22.97 -18.80
CA LYS A 741 -4.90 -22.93 -18.89
C LYS A 741 -5.52 -23.98 -17.98
N HIS A 742 -6.66 -23.61 -17.43
CA HIS A 742 -7.55 -24.47 -16.69
C HIS A 742 -8.97 -23.94 -16.89
N ASP A 743 -9.97 -24.80 -16.94
CA ASP A 743 -11.36 -24.41 -17.24
C ASP A 743 -11.93 -23.47 -16.18
N LYS A 744 -11.39 -23.53 -14.96
CA LYS A 744 -11.74 -22.62 -13.87
C LYS A 744 -10.94 -21.31 -13.94
N LEU A 745 -9.88 -21.14 -14.71
CA LEU A 745 -9.19 -19.84 -14.72
C LEU A 745 -9.93 -18.83 -15.61
N GLU A 746 -10.14 -17.59 -15.13
CA GLU A 746 -10.77 -16.52 -15.93
C GLU A 746 -9.94 -16.12 -17.15
N ARG A 747 -8.62 -16.26 -17.03
CA ARG A 747 -7.65 -16.12 -18.11
C ARG A 747 -6.50 -17.11 -17.90
N PRO A 748 -5.74 -17.45 -18.95
CA PRO A 748 -4.52 -18.21 -18.77
C PRO A 748 -3.54 -17.49 -17.82
N ALA A 749 -2.87 -18.24 -16.95
CA ALA A 749 -1.78 -17.73 -16.14
C ALA A 749 -0.49 -17.70 -16.95
N ILE A 750 0.39 -16.74 -16.69
CA ILE A 750 1.68 -16.57 -17.37
C ILE A 750 2.86 -16.80 -16.42
N MET A 751 4.08 -16.82 -16.96
CA MET A 751 5.33 -16.94 -16.17
C MET A 751 5.36 -15.94 -15.02
N GLY A 752 5.77 -16.41 -13.83
CA GLY A 752 5.83 -15.61 -12.61
C GLY A 752 4.55 -15.64 -11.77
N GLU A 753 3.42 -16.08 -12.34
CA GLU A 753 2.15 -16.18 -11.60
C GLU A 753 1.99 -17.53 -10.90
N THR A 754 1.16 -17.54 -9.86
CA THR A 754 0.79 -18.73 -9.08
C THR A 754 -0.70 -19.04 -9.24
N VAL A 755 -1.01 -20.26 -9.69
CA VAL A 755 -2.37 -20.80 -9.85
C VAL A 755 -2.72 -21.70 -8.67
N PRO A 756 -3.75 -21.39 -7.86
CA PRO A 756 -4.22 -22.32 -6.84
C PRO A 756 -5.00 -23.47 -7.46
N ILE A 757 -4.82 -24.69 -6.98
CA ILE A 757 -5.61 -25.87 -7.38
C ILE A 757 -6.04 -26.70 -6.17
N SER A 758 -7.18 -27.39 -6.29
CA SER A 758 -7.70 -28.29 -5.26
C SER A 758 -7.58 -29.73 -5.74
N GLY A 759 -6.77 -30.54 -5.04
CA GLY A 759 -6.61 -31.96 -5.36
C GLY A 759 -5.86 -32.23 -6.66
N VAL A 760 -6.37 -33.21 -7.44
CA VAL A 760 -5.77 -33.63 -8.71
C VAL A 760 -6.55 -33.03 -9.87
N GLU A 761 -5.93 -32.11 -10.60
CA GLU A 761 -6.57 -31.36 -11.69
C GLU A 761 -5.80 -31.53 -13.00
N LYS A 762 -6.53 -31.51 -14.12
CA LYS A 762 -5.92 -31.54 -15.47
C LYS A 762 -5.71 -30.10 -15.95
N LEU A 763 -4.46 -29.74 -16.15
CA LEU A 763 -4.04 -28.45 -16.68
C LEU A 763 -3.65 -28.59 -18.15
N THR A 764 -3.69 -27.49 -18.90
CA THR A 764 -3.17 -27.44 -20.27
C THR A 764 -2.15 -26.33 -20.39
N VAL A 765 -0.91 -26.70 -20.71
CA VAL A 765 0.16 -25.75 -21.03
C VAL A 765 0.08 -25.41 -22.51
N ASN A 766 -0.14 -24.13 -22.81
CA ASN A 766 -0.02 -23.61 -24.17
C ASN A 766 1.32 -22.88 -24.33
N ILE A 767 1.99 -23.21 -25.42
CA ILE A 767 3.28 -22.63 -25.77
C ILE A 767 3.13 -22.07 -27.18
N GLU A 768 3.32 -20.76 -27.32
CA GLU A 768 3.45 -20.12 -28.60
C GLU A 768 4.77 -19.36 -28.66
N LEU A 769 5.64 -19.75 -29.58
CA LEU A 769 6.93 -19.11 -29.83
C LEU A 769 6.91 -18.44 -31.20
N THR A 770 7.50 -17.25 -31.29
CA THR A 770 7.86 -16.63 -32.57
C THR A 770 9.38 -16.54 -32.65
N LEU A 771 9.97 -17.13 -33.68
CA LEU A 771 11.41 -17.06 -33.92
C LEU A 771 11.77 -15.75 -34.64
N ASN A 772 12.96 -15.21 -34.35
CA ASN A 772 13.52 -14.16 -35.20
C ASN A 772 13.79 -14.72 -36.61
N GLU A 773 13.63 -13.91 -37.65
CA GLU A 773 13.98 -14.33 -39.02
C GLU A 773 15.46 -14.72 -39.13
N LEU A 774 16.32 -13.90 -38.53
CA LEU A 774 17.75 -14.10 -38.46
C LEU A 774 18.24 -14.17 -37.02
N ASN A 775 19.16 -15.08 -36.75
CA ASN A 775 19.88 -15.17 -35.50
C ASN A 775 20.96 -14.08 -35.39
N TRP A 776 21.64 -14.02 -34.26
CA TRP A 776 22.68 -13.03 -33.98
C TRP A 776 23.87 -13.00 -34.97
N LYS A 777 24.08 -14.06 -35.77
CA LYS A 777 25.11 -14.14 -36.82
C LYS A 777 24.57 -13.73 -38.21
N GLY A 778 23.33 -13.24 -38.30
CA GLY A 778 22.67 -12.91 -39.57
C GLY A 778 22.29 -14.14 -40.40
N LYS A 779 22.18 -15.32 -39.79
CA LYS A 779 21.74 -16.56 -40.47
C LYS A 779 20.29 -16.88 -40.10
N PRO A 780 19.54 -17.61 -40.94
CA PRO A 780 18.20 -18.05 -40.59
C PRO A 780 18.16 -18.75 -39.23
N THR A 781 17.23 -18.34 -38.37
CA THR A 781 17.07 -18.92 -37.04
C THR A 781 16.54 -20.35 -37.13
N LYS A 782 17.03 -21.21 -36.24
CA LYS A 782 16.51 -22.56 -36.03
C LYS A 782 16.35 -22.82 -34.54
N LEU A 783 15.29 -23.53 -34.20
CA LEU A 783 15.05 -24.08 -32.88
C LEU A 783 14.64 -25.53 -33.11
N GLU A 784 15.42 -26.47 -32.62
CA GLU A 784 15.21 -27.91 -32.87
C GLU A 784 14.32 -28.52 -31.79
N GLN A 785 14.48 -28.12 -30.53
CA GLN A 785 13.77 -28.75 -29.42
C GLN A 785 13.19 -27.74 -28.43
N VAL A 786 12.03 -28.09 -27.88
CA VAL A 786 11.44 -27.46 -26.69
C VAL A 786 11.25 -28.55 -25.65
N GLU A 787 11.63 -28.30 -24.41
CA GLU A 787 11.47 -29.21 -23.28
C GLU A 787 10.60 -28.55 -22.22
N LEU A 788 9.50 -29.22 -21.88
CA LEU A 788 8.61 -28.87 -20.78
C LEU A 788 9.05 -29.64 -19.53
N ILE A 789 9.29 -28.92 -18.44
CA ILE A 789 9.76 -29.48 -17.18
C ILE A 789 8.71 -29.18 -16.11
N VAL A 790 8.22 -30.24 -15.48
CA VAL A 790 7.21 -30.19 -14.41
C VAL A 790 7.85 -30.72 -13.13
N ILE A 791 7.84 -29.88 -12.09
CA ILE A 791 8.61 -30.05 -10.87
C ILE A 791 7.63 -30.08 -9.70
N SER A 792 7.70 -31.08 -8.84
CA SER A 792 7.07 -31.11 -7.52
C SER A 792 8.12 -31.42 -6.46
N ASN A 793 7.73 -31.46 -5.18
CA ASN A 793 8.66 -31.87 -4.13
C ASN A 793 9.17 -33.32 -4.33
N GLU A 794 8.34 -34.18 -4.91
CA GLU A 794 8.58 -35.62 -5.00
C GLU A 794 9.18 -36.05 -6.35
N THR A 795 8.78 -35.37 -7.43
CA THR A 795 9.09 -35.79 -8.79
C THR A 795 9.44 -34.62 -9.68
N VAL A 796 10.42 -34.84 -10.57
CA VAL A 796 10.73 -33.95 -11.68
C VAL A 796 10.55 -34.75 -12.96
N THR A 797 9.66 -34.29 -13.82
CA THR A 797 9.40 -34.93 -15.12
C THR A 797 9.73 -33.93 -16.22
N SER A 798 10.30 -34.43 -17.32
CA SER A 798 10.53 -33.61 -18.49
C SER A 798 10.06 -34.29 -19.77
N GLN A 799 9.54 -33.49 -20.68
CA GLN A 799 9.05 -33.94 -21.98
C GLN A 799 9.70 -33.07 -23.06
N VAL A 800 10.43 -33.72 -23.96
CA VAL A 800 11.13 -33.07 -25.08
C VAL A 800 10.29 -33.21 -26.34
N PHE A 801 10.11 -32.11 -27.06
CA PHE A 801 9.36 -32.01 -28.31
C PHE A 801 10.30 -31.58 -29.43
N ASP A 802 10.24 -32.27 -30.58
CA ASP A 802 10.85 -31.79 -31.82
C ASP A 802 9.99 -30.67 -32.40
N VAL A 803 10.60 -29.51 -32.64
CA VAL A 803 9.89 -28.30 -33.04
C VAL A 803 9.26 -28.41 -34.43
N GLU A 804 9.85 -29.19 -35.34
CA GLU A 804 9.35 -29.28 -36.72
C GLU A 804 7.94 -29.88 -36.78
N ASP A 805 7.55 -30.70 -35.81
CA ASP A 805 6.20 -31.28 -35.71
C ASP A 805 5.10 -30.24 -35.38
N TYR A 806 5.48 -29.06 -34.85
CA TYR A 806 4.58 -28.04 -34.32
C TYR A 806 4.68 -26.68 -35.03
N LYS A 807 5.46 -26.64 -36.11
CA LYS A 807 5.83 -25.40 -36.79
C LYS A 807 4.79 -24.97 -37.81
N ILE A 808 4.37 -23.71 -37.73
CA ILE A 808 3.48 -23.05 -38.68
C ILE A 808 4.16 -21.76 -39.15
N GLY A 809 4.92 -21.86 -40.25
CA GLY A 809 5.76 -20.75 -40.73
C GLY A 809 6.90 -20.44 -39.74
N HIS A 810 6.89 -19.23 -39.16
CA HIS A 810 7.86 -18.79 -38.14
C HIS A 810 7.33 -18.91 -36.70
N ARG A 811 6.10 -19.43 -36.54
CA ARG A 811 5.47 -19.66 -35.24
C ARG A 811 5.53 -21.15 -34.89
N ILE A 812 5.65 -21.44 -33.62
CA ILE A 812 5.60 -22.80 -33.07
C ILE A 812 4.49 -22.80 -32.04
N VAL A 813 3.52 -23.70 -32.18
CA VAL A 813 2.32 -23.74 -31.32
C VAL A 813 2.16 -25.14 -30.76
N MET A 814 2.22 -25.25 -29.44
CA MET A 814 2.07 -26.51 -28.71
C MET A 814 0.99 -26.37 -27.64
N SER A 815 0.23 -27.45 -27.42
CA SER A 815 -0.74 -27.57 -26.33
C SER A 815 -0.49 -28.92 -25.65
N VAL A 816 0.01 -28.88 -24.43
CA VAL A 816 0.47 -30.07 -23.70
C VAL A 816 -0.37 -30.24 -22.43
N PRO A 817 -1.07 -31.38 -22.26
CA PRO A 817 -1.78 -31.65 -21.01
C PRO A 817 -0.77 -31.95 -19.89
N VAL A 818 -0.99 -31.36 -18.71
CA VAL A 818 -0.20 -31.59 -17.50
C VAL A 818 -1.16 -32.00 -16.39
N LEU A 819 -0.81 -33.04 -15.64
CA LEU A 819 -1.58 -33.46 -14.47
C LEU A 819 -0.94 -32.85 -13.23
N ALA A 820 -1.71 -32.04 -12.50
CA ALA A 820 -1.27 -31.59 -11.19
C ALA A 820 -1.71 -32.59 -10.13
N VAL A 821 -0.77 -33.10 -9.34
CA VAL A 821 -0.95 -34.25 -8.45
C VAL A 821 -0.74 -33.85 -6.98
N GLY A 822 -1.47 -32.85 -6.49
CA GLY A 822 -1.35 -32.37 -5.10
C GLY A 822 0.04 -31.80 -4.73
N GLY A 823 0.08 -30.95 -3.69
CA GLY A 823 1.28 -30.20 -3.32
C GLY A 823 1.69 -29.11 -4.33
N ASP A 824 2.72 -28.33 -3.97
CA ASP A 824 3.24 -27.27 -4.84
C ASP A 824 3.97 -27.87 -6.05
N MET A 825 3.72 -27.28 -7.21
CA MET A 825 4.32 -27.66 -8.48
C MET A 825 4.79 -26.41 -9.24
N ALA A 826 5.91 -26.53 -9.94
CA ALA A 826 6.43 -25.52 -10.84
C ALA A 826 6.51 -26.07 -12.27
N ILE A 827 6.10 -25.28 -13.24
CA ILE A 827 6.15 -25.65 -14.66
C ILE A 827 7.04 -24.64 -15.37
N ARG A 828 8.13 -25.09 -15.97
CA ARG A 828 9.05 -24.23 -16.74
C ARG A 828 9.39 -24.84 -18.09
N LEU A 829 9.88 -24.00 -18.99
CA LEU A 829 10.28 -24.37 -20.34
C LEU A 829 11.77 -24.08 -20.54
N ARG A 830 12.39 -24.89 -21.39
CA ARG A 830 13.61 -24.51 -22.10
C ARG A 830 13.53 -24.93 -23.55
N GLY A 831 14.33 -24.32 -24.40
CA GLY A 831 14.49 -24.79 -25.77
C GLY A 831 15.92 -24.67 -26.25
N ARG A 832 16.20 -25.43 -27.29
CA ARG A 832 17.54 -25.71 -27.79
C ARG A 832 17.63 -25.40 -29.26
N SER A 833 18.57 -24.52 -29.60
CA SER A 833 19.03 -24.27 -30.95
C SER A 833 20.42 -24.87 -31.14
N PHE A 834 20.50 -25.97 -31.88
CA PHE A 834 21.70 -26.76 -32.01
C PHE A 834 22.85 -25.97 -32.66
N GLN A 835 24.01 -25.98 -32.01
CA GLN A 835 25.24 -25.37 -32.49
C GLN A 835 26.33 -26.44 -32.59
N PRO A 836 26.92 -26.64 -33.78
CA PRO A 836 27.96 -27.65 -33.96
C PRO A 836 29.25 -27.35 -33.18
N ILE A 837 29.45 -26.12 -32.69
CA ILE A 837 30.68 -25.67 -32.04
C ILE A 837 30.34 -24.73 -30.86
N ASN A 838 30.95 -25.01 -29.70
CA ASN A 838 30.88 -24.23 -28.45
C ASN A 838 29.53 -24.26 -27.71
N GLY A 839 28.81 -25.38 -27.74
CA GLY A 839 27.56 -25.58 -27.00
C GLY A 839 26.36 -24.86 -27.61
N ASP A 840 25.18 -25.36 -27.31
CA ASP A 840 23.95 -24.93 -27.96
C ASP A 840 23.48 -23.55 -27.51
N TYR A 841 22.63 -22.91 -28.32
CA TYR A 841 21.94 -21.70 -27.91
C TYR A 841 20.63 -22.09 -27.25
N MET A 842 20.55 -21.83 -25.96
CA MET A 842 19.38 -22.17 -25.16
C MET A 842 18.55 -20.94 -24.86
N PHE A 843 17.25 -21.15 -24.65
CA PHE A 843 16.42 -20.23 -23.88
C PHE A 843 15.82 -20.97 -22.67
N TYR A 844 15.56 -20.24 -21.59
CA TYR A 844 14.92 -20.75 -20.37
C TYR A 844 13.86 -19.76 -19.90
N THR A 845 12.77 -20.26 -19.35
CA THR A 845 11.71 -19.45 -18.75
C THR A 845 11.74 -19.53 -17.23
N ASN A 846 11.24 -18.48 -16.56
CA ASN A 846 10.79 -18.63 -15.18
C ASN A 846 9.54 -19.52 -15.14
N PRO A 847 9.20 -20.10 -13.96
CA PRO A 847 8.09 -21.02 -13.86
C PRO A 847 6.74 -20.30 -13.82
N ILE A 848 5.69 -21.02 -14.20
CA ILE A 848 4.33 -20.81 -13.70
C ILE A 848 4.17 -21.74 -12.49
N MET A 849 3.75 -21.19 -11.35
CA MET A 849 3.52 -21.99 -10.15
C MET A 849 2.10 -22.50 -10.08
N VAL A 850 1.96 -23.69 -9.52
CA VAL A 850 0.70 -24.32 -9.17
C VAL A 850 0.78 -24.62 -7.67
N ARG A 851 -0.10 -24.01 -6.89
CA ARG A 851 -0.13 -24.14 -5.43
C ARG A 851 -1.32 -24.99 -5.01
N ALA A 852 -1.06 -26.06 -4.26
CA ALA A 852 -2.16 -26.82 -3.68
C ALA A 852 -2.81 -26.00 -2.55
N ILE A 853 -4.12 -25.85 -2.60
CA ILE A 853 -4.92 -25.26 -1.52
C ILE A 853 -5.63 -26.37 -0.75
N ASP A 854 -5.46 -26.39 0.57
CA ASP A 854 -6.26 -27.26 1.44
C ASP A 854 -7.68 -26.70 1.50
N GLU A 855 -8.69 -27.52 1.22
CA GLU A 855 -10.11 -27.12 1.24
C GLU A 855 -10.65 -26.76 2.65
N THR A 856 -9.77 -26.68 3.66
CA THR A 856 -10.14 -26.52 5.08
C THR A 856 -9.73 -25.18 5.70
N ASN A 857 -9.12 -24.24 4.97
CA ASN A 857 -8.71 -22.93 5.52
C ASN A 857 -9.11 -21.75 4.65
#